data_AF-A0A087H9M3-F1
#
_entry.id   AF-A0A087H9M3-F1
#
_cell.length_a   1.000
_cell.length_b   1.000
_cell.length_c   1.000
_cell.angle_alpha   90.00
_cell.angle_beta   90.00
_cell.angle_gamma   90.00
#
_symmetry.space_group_name_H-M   'P 1'
#
loop_
_entity.id
_entity.type
_entity.pdbx_description
1 polymer ?
#
loop_
_entity_poly.entity_id
_entity_poly.type
_entity_poly.pdbx_seq_one_letter_code
_entity_poly.pdbx_strand_id
1 'polypeptide(L)'
;MEISVASVTVSVAIVLVSWWVWRTLNWVWFKPKMLESYLRRQGLAGTPYTPLVGDVKRNFNMLRKARSKPIKLTDDITSRVAPYPLQMVKTYGRTFFTWLGPIPTITIMDPEHIKEVLNKIYDFQKPHVFPLGRFIATGLFSHDGDKWAKHRTIINPAFHLEKIKNMVPAFHQTCSEAVSQWDNLVSDKGSSCEVDIWPGLVSLTADVISRTAFGSSYKEGQKIFELQAEVAELLIQALRKVFIPGYRYLPTKGNRRMKAAAAEIQAILRGIINKRLTAREAGEAPSDDLLGILLESNLEQGKGNGMSIEDVMEECKLFYFAGQETTSVLLVWTMILLGHHQDWQARAREEVKQVFGDKEPDTEGLNQLKVMNMIFYEVLRLYPPVIQLTRAIHKEMKLGDMTLPGGVHISLPILLVQHDTKLWGNDAAEFKPERFKDEEKQMSESSDVSQRVCSKAQKIDAGSIDDHSSVRDDIMREVDVGTGLSGALKRLREQGTFKEEKRQDIDSKRSVSVNMSRFPWEATWATESMYPEAKRACLVTIPSSTETQLCSEDRFSGLHESVLSRILSYLPTVEAVRTSVLSKTWRNAWTNVTELWFDDRMRRDPKDCRFTESVERVLSGIGSSHINSFHLHSVNSCDGALPVPWLSNVLSRKLQKLVITWQKPEGYFFSPFFASFGSLVELRLRMTSVFIISAPALLPNLKFLSLSDAIITKEYSSVSKNLFLKFPVMATFEASNCCCFETETIMIDSPLLKIFEMFNCSSDLVPNVSGVCTIRVLASKLEKIIFSQDSSEKILLSFPPSLPSAYLALSAQLPQKFLHSFTCVKSLALELRKDLELTEVPIFKHLVYLHLIYDMRRDYIFRSFLKSTPKLEMLSICELPSRPSSESLEELRLKPAPDCVRTILRVLQIRNFDTNKLQQHSVLRYVMEKAEVLGSVILSKPVSMTEKAKAQILSYPKASPNASVFFL
;
A
#
# COMPACT_ATOMS: atom_id res chain seq x y z
N MET A 1 -3.74 41.29 54.37
CA MET A 1 -2.79 40.97 53.28
C MET A 1 -3.61 40.29 52.20
N GLU A 2 -4.13 41.06 51.25
CA GLU A 2 -4.99 40.52 50.18
C GLU A 2 -4.08 39.86 49.13
N ILE A 3 -4.08 38.53 49.13
CA ILE A 3 -3.38 37.78 48.09
C ILE A 3 -4.20 37.95 46.81
N SER A 4 -3.71 38.81 45.92
CA SER A 4 -4.30 39.02 44.60
C SER A 4 -4.47 37.68 43.86
N VAL A 5 -5.63 37.48 43.24
CA VAL A 5 -5.93 36.30 42.40
C VAL A 5 -4.87 36.08 41.30
N ALA A 6 -4.20 37.15 40.85
CA ALA A 6 -3.07 37.10 39.93
C ALA A 6 -1.83 36.42 40.55
N SER A 7 -1.55 36.67 41.84
CA SER A 7 -0.43 36.03 42.54
C SER A 7 -0.66 34.53 42.73
N VAL A 8 -1.90 34.11 42.98
CA VAL A 8 -2.27 32.70 43.10
C VAL A 8 -2.15 31.98 41.75
N THR A 9 -2.65 32.59 40.68
CA THR A 9 -2.57 32.01 39.32
C THR A 9 -1.12 31.87 38.83
N VAL A 10 -0.27 32.87 39.07
CA VAL A 10 1.17 32.80 38.74
C VAL A 10 1.86 31.70 39.56
N SER A 11 1.57 31.58 40.86
CA SER A 11 2.16 30.54 41.70
C SER A 11 1.76 29.13 41.26
N VAL A 12 0.48 28.92 40.92
CA VAL A 12 -0.02 27.65 40.37
C VAL A 12 0.65 27.35 39.03
N ALA A 13 0.78 28.34 38.14
CA ALA A 13 1.47 28.17 36.86
C ALA A 13 2.94 27.77 37.04
N ILE A 14 3.67 28.40 37.97
CA ILE A 14 5.07 28.06 38.28
C ILE A 14 5.18 26.63 38.80
N VAL A 15 4.29 26.20 39.70
CA VAL A 15 4.26 24.83 40.22
C VAL A 15 4.01 23.83 39.09
N LEU A 16 3.03 24.11 38.21
CA LEU A 16 2.74 23.25 37.06
C LEU A 16 3.93 23.18 36.09
N VAL A 17 4.54 24.31 35.74
CA VAL A 17 5.70 24.35 34.84
C VAL A 17 6.89 23.62 35.45
N SER A 18 7.19 23.87 36.73
CA SER A 18 8.29 23.19 37.45
C SER A 18 8.06 21.68 37.52
N TRP A 19 6.82 21.26 37.76
CA TRP A 19 6.44 19.85 37.73
C TRP A 19 6.62 19.23 36.33
N TRP A 20 6.22 19.93 35.26
CA TRP A 20 6.44 19.49 33.88
C TRP A 20 7.91 19.42 33.51
N VAL A 21 8.72 20.41 33.90
CA VAL A 21 10.17 20.44 33.67
C VAL A 21 10.84 19.27 34.40
N TRP A 22 10.54 19.07 35.69
CA TRP A 22 11.07 17.95 36.46
C TRP A 22 10.67 16.60 35.86
N ARG A 23 9.40 16.43 35.48
CA ARG A 23 8.91 15.21 34.83
C ARG A 23 9.63 14.94 33.51
N THR A 24 9.91 15.99 32.73
CA THR A 24 10.63 15.90 31.46
C THR A 24 12.09 15.57 31.68
N LEU A 25 12.79 16.25 32.59
CA LEU A 25 14.19 15.96 32.94
C LEU A 25 14.36 14.54 33.47
N ASN A 26 13.45 14.09 34.34
CA ASN A 26 13.46 12.75 34.87
C ASN A 26 13.28 11.70 33.76
N TRP A 27 12.37 11.95 32.83
CA TRP A 27 12.10 11.04 31.71
C TRP A 27 13.19 11.04 30.64
N VAL A 28 13.72 12.21 30.27
CA VAL A 28 14.72 12.34 29.19
C VAL A 28 16.12 12.01 29.67
N TRP A 29 16.48 12.29 30.92
CA TRP A 29 17.87 12.23 31.38
C TRP A 29 18.07 11.33 32.59
N PHE A 30 17.43 11.61 33.73
CA PHE A 30 17.75 10.92 34.98
C PHE A 30 17.40 9.43 34.93
N LYS A 31 16.19 9.07 34.51
CA LYS A 31 15.76 7.66 34.43
C LYS A 31 16.60 6.87 33.41
N PRO A 32 16.84 7.33 32.16
CA PRO A 32 17.74 6.66 31.24
C PRO A 32 19.15 6.45 31.82
N LYS A 33 19.75 7.49 32.43
CA LYS A 33 21.10 7.36 33.02
C LYS A 33 21.16 6.42 34.21
N MET A 34 20.10 6.39 35.03
CA MET A 34 19.98 5.43 36.13
C MET A 34 19.90 3.99 35.60
N LEU A 35 19.06 3.73 34.59
CA LEU A 35 18.93 2.41 33.97
C LEU A 35 20.23 1.99 33.26
N GLU A 36 20.90 2.91 32.56
CA GLU A 36 22.20 2.66 31.94
C GLU A 36 23.23 2.20 32.98
N SER A 37 23.33 2.92 34.11
CA SER A 37 24.23 2.59 35.21
C SER A 37 23.90 1.22 35.81
N TYR A 38 22.61 0.93 36.01
CA TYR A 38 22.15 -0.36 36.55
C TYR A 38 22.53 -1.53 35.65
N LEU A 39 22.31 -1.44 34.33
CA LEU A 39 22.64 -2.49 33.38
C LEU A 39 24.17 -2.70 33.29
N ARG A 40 24.95 -1.62 33.25
CA ARG A 40 26.42 -1.70 33.20
C ARG A 40 27.02 -2.30 34.47
N ARG A 41 26.45 -2.03 35.66
CA ARG A 41 26.92 -2.63 36.93
C ARG A 41 26.75 -4.14 36.99
N GLN A 42 25.79 -4.69 36.24
CA GLN A 42 25.61 -6.13 36.08
C GLN A 42 26.51 -6.74 34.99
N GLY A 43 27.40 -5.95 34.40
CA GLY A 43 28.31 -6.44 33.35
C GLY A 43 27.71 -6.44 31.94
N LEU A 44 26.49 -5.93 31.73
CA LEU A 44 25.91 -5.85 30.39
C LEU A 44 26.61 -4.77 29.56
N ALA A 45 27.13 -5.18 28.40
CA ALA A 45 27.68 -4.28 27.41
C ALA A 45 26.57 -3.62 26.59
N GLY A 46 26.80 -2.39 26.12
CA GLY A 46 25.81 -1.65 25.36
C GLY A 46 26.23 -0.25 24.97
N THR A 47 25.47 0.34 24.07
CA THR A 47 25.71 1.69 23.54
C THR A 47 25.42 2.78 24.58
N PRO A 48 26.12 3.93 24.53
CA PRO A 48 25.82 5.05 25.40
C PRO A 48 24.49 5.71 25.02
N TYR A 49 23.73 6.15 26.02
CA TYR A 49 22.45 6.81 25.80
C TYR A 49 22.63 8.17 25.09
N THR A 50 21.92 8.35 23.97
CA THR A 50 21.76 9.65 23.28
C THR A 50 20.37 10.21 23.57
N PRO A 51 20.23 11.43 24.16
CA PRO A 51 18.95 11.97 24.57
C PRO A 51 17.86 11.96 23.49
N LEU A 52 16.64 11.54 23.87
CA LEU A 52 15.41 11.46 23.04
C LEU A 52 15.45 10.53 21.82
N VAL A 53 16.62 10.20 21.30
CA VAL A 53 16.76 9.46 20.03
C VAL A 53 17.34 8.06 20.26
N GLY A 54 18.23 7.90 21.24
CA GLY A 54 18.95 6.65 21.45
C GLY A 54 19.70 6.22 20.18
N ASP A 55 19.54 4.95 19.82
CA ASP A 55 20.15 4.34 18.63
C ASP A 55 19.23 4.33 17.41
N VAL A 56 17.99 4.82 17.50
CA VAL A 56 16.98 4.76 16.42
C VAL A 56 17.52 5.36 15.12
N LYS A 57 18.15 6.53 15.20
CA LYS A 57 18.74 7.21 14.04
C LYS A 57 19.91 6.43 13.44
N ARG A 58 20.69 5.72 14.25
CA ARG A 58 21.82 4.90 13.80
C ARG A 58 21.32 3.65 13.09
N ASN A 59 20.39 2.94 13.73
CA ASN A 59 19.71 1.78 13.16
C ASN A 59 19.09 2.13 11.79
N PHE A 60 18.28 3.18 11.75
CA PHE A 60 17.64 3.62 10.51
C PHE A 60 18.64 3.98 9.39
N ASN A 61 19.72 4.70 9.72
CA ASN A 61 20.73 5.07 8.73
C ASN A 61 21.45 3.84 8.16
N MET A 62 21.72 2.84 8.98
CA MET A 62 22.31 1.58 8.53
C MET A 62 21.34 0.79 7.67
N LEU A 63 20.07 0.68 8.09
CA LEU A 63 19.02 0.03 7.32
C LEU A 63 18.85 0.70 5.94
N ARG A 64 18.85 2.04 5.89
CA ARG A 64 18.79 2.80 4.63
C ARG A 64 20.01 2.55 3.73
N LYS A 65 21.21 2.46 4.31
CA LYS A 65 22.46 2.20 3.57
C LYS A 65 22.54 0.75 3.06
N ALA A 66 22.03 -0.20 3.84
CA ALA A 66 21.84 -1.57 3.38
C ALA A 66 20.82 -1.58 2.23
N ARG A 67 19.71 -0.84 2.39
CA ARG A 67 18.62 -0.70 1.40
C ARG A 67 18.96 -0.10 0.07
N SER A 68 19.96 0.77 0.02
CA SER A 68 20.42 1.35 -1.24
C SER A 68 21.24 0.39 -2.09
N LYS A 69 21.70 -0.75 -1.54
CA LYS A 69 22.51 -1.73 -2.28
C LYS A 69 21.64 -2.87 -2.80
N PRO A 70 21.92 -3.37 -4.03
CA PRO A 70 21.31 -4.60 -4.51
C PRO A 70 21.78 -5.78 -3.64
N ILE A 71 20.98 -6.84 -3.61
CA ILE A 71 21.27 -8.11 -2.96
C ILE A 71 21.09 -9.23 -3.98
N LYS A 72 21.99 -10.20 -4.01
CA LYS A 72 21.82 -11.43 -4.81
C LYS A 72 20.99 -12.43 -4.05
N LEU A 73 20.42 -13.40 -4.74
CA LEU A 73 19.60 -14.44 -4.11
C LEU A 73 20.37 -15.26 -3.05
N THR A 74 21.67 -15.45 -3.27
CA THR A 74 22.57 -16.22 -2.40
C THR A 74 23.19 -15.39 -1.27
N ASP A 75 22.93 -14.08 -1.22
CA ASP A 75 23.54 -13.22 -0.21
C ASP A 75 22.83 -13.36 1.13
N ASP A 76 23.60 -13.25 2.22
CA ASP A 76 23.08 -13.25 3.59
C ASP A 76 22.14 -12.05 3.85
N ILE A 77 20.86 -12.34 4.04
CA ILE A 77 19.81 -11.35 4.27
C ILE A 77 19.96 -10.63 5.62
N THR A 78 20.64 -11.22 6.61
CA THR A 78 20.76 -10.62 7.95
C THR A 78 21.46 -9.26 7.88
N SER A 79 22.48 -9.15 7.02
CA SER A 79 23.22 -7.92 6.74
C SER A 79 22.37 -6.82 6.08
N ARG A 80 21.26 -7.22 5.46
CA ARG A 80 20.38 -6.38 4.66
C ARG A 80 19.16 -5.91 5.45
N VAL A 81 18.59 -6.83 6.22
CA VAL A 81 17.34 -6.69 6.97
C VAL A 81 17.58 -6.19 8.40
N ALA A 82 18.64 -6.68 9.05
CA ALA A 82 18.99 -6.33 10.43
C ALA A 82 20.46 -5.88 10.58
N PRO A 83 20.95 -4.90 9.77
CA PRO A 83 22.37 -4.52 9.75
C PRO A 83 22.89 -4.00 11.09
N TYR A 84 22.07 -3.21 11.80
CA TYR A 84 22.47 -2.63 13.08
C TYR A 84 22.46 -3.67 14.22
N PRO A 85 21.38 -4.45 14.44
CA PRO A 85 21.42 -5.58 15.37
C PRO A 85 22.60 -6.53 15.12
N LEU A 86 22.85 -6.89 13.86
CA LEU A 86 24.00 -7.75 13.48
C LEU A 86 25.34 -7.12 13.87
N GLN A 87 25.52 -5.81 13.65
CA GLN A 87 26.74 -5.10 14.07
C GLN A 87 26.90 -5.12 15.60
N MET A 88 25.82 -4.92 16.35
CA MET A 88 25.87 -4.93 17.82
C MET A 88 26.21 -6.31 18.36
N VAL A 89 25.66 -7.38 17.78
CA VAL A 89 26.03 -8.76 18.12
C VAL A 89 27.53 -8.99 17.90
N LYS A 90 28.07 -8.53 16.76
CA LYS A 90 29.50 -8.65 16.46
C LYS A 90 30.40 -7.83 17.40
N THR A 91 29.87 -6.75 17.98
CA THR A 91 30.65 -5.82 18.82
C THR A 91 30.58 -6.19 20.31
N TYR A 92 29.40 -6.57 20.79
CA TYR A 92 29.11 -6.75 22.22
C TYR A 92 28.76 -8.19 22.60
N GLY A 93 28.64 -9.09 21.62
CA GLY A 93 28.30 -10.50 21.85
C GLY A 93 26.79 -10.78 21.80
N ARG A 94 26.39 -11.92 22.35
CA ARG A 94 25.01 -12.47 22.24
C ARG A 94 23.98 -11.80 23.15
N THR A 95 24.45 -11.06 24.16
CA THR A 95 23.61 -10.32 25.10
C THR A 95 24.18 -8.92 25.27
N PHE A 96 23.40 -7.91 24.89
CA PHE A 96 23.80 -6.50 24.97
C PHE A 96 22.56 -5.60 25.07
N PHE A 97 22.73 -4.32 25.39
CA PHE A 97 21.63 -3.36 25.33
C PHE A 97 21.88 -2.21 24.35
N THR A 98 20.80 -1.75 23.74
CA THR A 98 20.74 -0.56 22.86
C THR A 98 19.60 0.35 23.29
N TRP A 99 19.43 1.50 22.64
CA TRP A 99 18.43 2.48 23.03
C TRP A 99 17.33 2.68 21.99
N LEU A 100 16.08 2.46 22.41
CA LEU A 100 14.90 2.88 21.71
C LEU A 100 14.38 4.19 22.32
N GLY A 101 14.80 5.33 21.76
CA GLY A 101 14.58 6.63 22.40
C GLY A 101 15.19 6.62 23.81
N PRO A 102 14.44 6.95 24.87
CA PRO A 102 14.92 6.90 26.26
C PRO A 102 14.82 5.52 26.93
N ILE A 103 14.34 4.49 26.23
CA ILE A 103 14.17 3.15 26.80
C ILE A 103 15.36 2.28 26.41
N PRO A 104 16.07 1.67 27.37
CA PRO A 104 17.07 0.67 27.05
C PRO A 104 16.38 -0.66 26.68
N THR A 105 16.85 -1.27 25.60
CA THR A 105 16.37 -2.53 25.06
C THR A 105 17.50 -3.55 25.08
N ILE A 106 17.34 -4.59 25.90
CA ILE A 106 18.29 -5.68 26.10
C ILE A 106 18.01 -6.73 25.02
N THR A 107 18.95 -6.96 24.13
CA THR A 107 18.87 -8.02 23.12
C THR A 107 19.42 -9.32 23.71
N ILE A 108 18.65 -10.40 23.58
CA ILE A 108 18.99 -11.72 24.12
C ILE A 108 18.92 -12.74 22.98
N MET A 109 20.03 -13.43 22.74
CA MET A 109 20.12 -14.51 21.74
C MET A 109 20.26 -15.91 22.35
N ASP A 110 20.37 -16.00 23.67
CA ASP A 110 20.47 -17.28 24.36
C ASP A 110 19.12 -18.04 24.31
N PRO A 111 19.08 -19.27 23.77
CA PRO A 111 17.83 -20.02 23.60
C PRO A 111 17.07 -20.28 24.91
N GLU A 112 17.76 -20.52 26.02
CA GLU A 112 17.13 -20.79 27.31
C GLU A 112 16.43 -19.55 27.85
N HIS A 113 17.12 -18.41 27.79
CA HIS A 113 16.52 -17.14 28.19
C HIS A 113 15.37 -16.74 27.27
N ILE A 114 15.49 -16.95 25.95
CA ILE A 114 14.38 -16.72 25.01
C ILE A 114 13.17 -17.58 25.39
N LYS A 115 13.40 -18.87 25.67
CA LYS A 115 12.35 -19.82 26.09
C LYS A 115 11.69 -19.38 27.40
N GLU A 116 12.47 -18.98 28.40
CA GLU A 116 11.93 -18.46 29.66
C GLU A 116 11.06 -17.22 29.46
N VAL A 117 11.54 -16.26 28.66
CA VAL A 117 10.81 -15.03 28.34
C VAL A 117 9.47 -15.33 27.65
N LEU A 118 9.47 -16.26 26.70
CA LEU A 118 8.27 -16.64 25.98
C LEU A 118 7.30 -17.50 26.83
N ASN A 119 7.80 -18.26 27.80
CA ASN A 119 6.97 -19.09 28.70
C ASN A 119 6.29 -18.25 29.79
N LYS A 120 6.91 -17.18 30.27
CA LYS A 120 6.39 -16.34 31.36
C LYS A 120 5.65 -15.12 30.84
N ILE A 121 4.62 -15.33 30.01
CA ILE A 121 3.86 -14.27 29.30
C ILE A 121 3.21 -13.22 30.21
N TYR A 122 2.89 -13.56 31.46
CA TYR A 122 2.33 -12.63 32.43
C TYR A 122 3.38 -11.69 33.04
N ASP A 123 4.62 -12.14 33.15
CA ASP A 123 5.74 -11.35 33.67
C ASP A 123 6.42 -10.55 32.56
N PHE A 124 6.62 -11.17 31.39
CA PHE A 124 7.17 -10.55 30.19
C PHE A 124 6.03 -10.17 29.26
N GLN A 125 5.37 -9.05 29.57
CA GLN A 125 4.26 -8.54 28.78
C GLN A 125 4.75 -7.88 27.49
N LYS A 126 3.89 -7.73 26.50
CA LYS A 126 4.23 -6.94 25.31
C LYS A 126 4.36 -5.47 25.71
N PRO A 127 5.27 -4.72 25.07
CA PRO A 127 5.23 -3.27 25.17
C PRO A 127 3.85 -2.78 24.72
N HIS A 128 3.30 -1.75 25.38
CA HIS A 128 2.04 -1.14 24.95
C HIS A 128 2.11 -0.74 23.47
N VAL A 129 1.02 -0.52 22.73
CA VAL A 129 1.16 -0.14 21.30
C VAL A 129 1.39 1.37 21.13
N PHE A 130 2.14 1.77 20.08
CA PHE A 130 2.30 3.19 19.73
C PHE A 130 0.93 3.80 19.49
N PRO A 131 0.63 4.98 20.02
CA PRO A 131 -0.71 5.52 19.87
C PRO A 131 -1.20 5.65 18.43
N LEU A 132 -0.30 5.84 17.45
CA LEU A 132 -0.65 5.79 16.02
C LEU A 132 -0.58 4.36 15.44
N GLY A 133 0.14 3.44 16.08
CA GLY A 133 0.13 1.99 15.77
C GLY A 133 -1.19 1.31 16.06
N ARG A 134 -1.99 1.92 16.94
CA ARG A 134 -3.37 1.49 17.16
C ARG A 134 -4.26 1.60 15.90
N PHE A 135 -3.83 2.36 14.89
CA PHE A 135 -4.58 2.51 13.65
C PHE A 135 -4.39 1.36 12.66
N ILE A 136 -3.37 0.51 12.85
CA ILE A 136 -3.14 -0.66 11.98
C ILE A 136 -3.98 -1.85 12.45
N ALA A 137 -3.73 -2.30 13.69
CA ALA A 137 -4.45 -3.39 14.34
C ALA A 137 -4.18 -3.34 15.86
N THR A 138 -5.21 -3.56 16.70
CA THR A 138 -5.06 -3.60 18.18
C THR A 138 -5.66 -4.82 18.87
N GLY A 139 -6.21 -5.80 18.13
CA GLY A 139 -6.80 -7.02 18.68
C GLY A 139 -5.81 -7.92 19.44
N LEU A 140 -6.03 -9.24 19.41
CA LEU A 140 -5.33 -10.24 20.20
C LEU A 140 -3.79 -10.07 20.23
N PHE A 141 -3.18 -9.70 19.11
CA PHE A 141 -1.75 -9.42 18.99
C PHE A 141 -1.25 -8.38 20.00
N SER A 142 -2.05 -7.37 20.34
CA SER A 142 -1.68 -6.26 21.21
C SER A 142 -2.19 -6.40 22.65
N HIS A 143 -2.93 -7.46 22.95
CA HIS A 143 -3.45 -7.72 24.29
C HIS A 143 -2.46 -8.56 25.11
N ASP A 144 -2.52 -8.38 26.43
CA ASP A 144 -1.80 -9.14 27.45
C ASP A 144 -2.74 -9.48 28.62
N GLY A 145 -2.29 -10.39 29.49
CA GLY A 145 -2.99 -10.77 30.71
C GLY A 145 -4.39 -11.33 30.46
N ASP A 146 -5.33 -11.01 31.35
CA ASP A 146 -6.68 -11.57 31.34
C ASP A 146 -7.46 -11.24 30.06
N LYS A 147 -7.23 -10.04 29.47
CA LYS A 147 -7.89 -9.67 28.22
C LYS A 147 -7.42 -10.54 27.06
N TRP A 148 -6.11 -10.79 26.97
CA TRP A 148 -5.57 -11.73 25.99
C TRP A 148 -6.11 -13.13 26.20
N ALA A 149 -6.08 -13.64 27.44
CA ALA A 149 -6.55 -14.98 27.76
C ALA A 149 -8.03 -15.17 27.39
N LYS A 150 -8.88 -14.18 27.71
CA LYS A 150 -10.30 -14.15 27.34
C LYS A 150 -10.49 -14.15 25.83
N HIS A 151 -9.90 -13.20 25.11
CA HIS A 151 -10.06 -13.08 23.66
C HIS A 151 -9.56 -14.34 22.94
N ARG A 152 -8.42 -14.86 23.38
CA ARG A 152 -7.83 -16.10 22.89
C ARG A 152 -8.77 -17.29 23.04
N THR A 153 -9.37 -17.45 24.22
CA THR A 153 -10.28 -18.56 24.51
C THR A 153 -11.50 -18.52 23.59
N ILE A 154 -12.02 -17.32 23.31
CA ILE A 154 -13.17 -17.10 22.42
C ILE A 154 -12.80 -17.40 20.95
N ILE A 155 -11.61 -17.02 20.51
CA ILE A 155 -11.17 -17.09 19.12
C ILE A 155 -10.67 -18.48 18.73
N ASN A 156 -9.98 -19.19 19.64
CA ASN A 156 -9.35 -20.50 19.38
C ASN A 156 -10.26 -21.52 18.66
N PRO A 157 -11.57 -21.65 18.98
CA PRO A 157 -12.47 -22.57 18.29
C PRO A 157 -12.53 -22.39 16.78
N ALA A 158 -12.35 -21.16 16.26
CA ALA A 158 -12.34 -20.87 14.81
C ALA A 158 -11.20 -21.58 14.07
N PHE A 159 -10.15 -21.95 14.80
CA PHE A 159 -8.95 -22.60 14.29
C PHE A 159 -8.87 -24.08 14.72
N HIS A 160 -9.97 -24.65 15.22
CA HIS A 160 -10.04 -26.09 15.45
C HIS A 160 -10.06 -26.84 14.12
N LEU A 161 -9.55 -28.08 14.16
CA LEU A 161 -9.38 -28.88 12.96
C LEU A 161 -10.66 -28.99 12.13
N GLU A 162 -11.77 -29.33 12.77
CA GLU A 162 -13.07 -29.50 12.12
C GLU A 162 -13.48 -28.25 11.34
N LYS A 163 -13.22 -27.07 11.90
CA LYS A 163 -13.51 -25.79 11.25
C LYS A 163 -12.53 -25.52 10.09
N ILE A 164 -11.26 -25.84 10.25
CA ILE A 164 -10.29 -25.68 9.17
C ILE A 164 -10.54 -26.66 8.01
N LYS A 165 -10.99 -27.89 8.28
CA LYS A 165 -11.41 -28.84 7.24
C LYS A 165 -12.46 -28.23 6.32
N ASN A 166 -13.39 -27.45 6.89
CA ASN A 166 -14.42 -26.75 6.13
C ASN A 166 -13.87 -25.58 5.28
N MET A 167 -12.65 -25.10 5.55
CA MET A 167 -11.98 -24.03 4.79
C MET A 167 -11.21 -24.54 3.57
N VAL A 168 -10.82 -25.82 3.53
CA VAL A 168 -10.00 -26.39 2.43
C VAL A 168 -10.60 -26.19 1.04
N PRO A 169 -11.91 -26.38 0.81
CA PRO A 169 -12.50 -26.10 -0.50
C PRO A 169 -12.32 -24.64 -0.95
N ALA A 170 -12.41 -23.69 -0.02
CA ALA A 170 -12.17 -22.28 -0.32
C ALA A 170 -10.69 -22.02 -0.65
N PHE A 171 -9.75 -22.64 0.06
CA PHE A 171 -8.32 -22.56 -0.28
C PHE A 171 -8.04 -23.11 -1.68
N HIS A 172 -8.58 -24.29 -2.01
CA HIS A 172 -8.42 -24.91 -3.31
C HIS A 172 -8.97 -23.99 -4.42
N GLN A 173 -10.20 -23.51 -4.26
CA GLN A 173 -10.84 -22.62 -5.22
C GLN A 173 -9.98 -21.37 -5.50
N THR A 174 -9.51 -20.69 -4.45
CA THR A 174 -8.70 -19.48 -4.62
C THR A 174 -7.33 -19.77 -5.27
N CYS A 175 -6.68 -20.87 -4.88
CA CYS A 175 -5.43 -21.30 -5.50
C CYS A 175 -5.61 -21.62 -7.00
N SER A 176 -6.67 -22.34 -7.36
CA SER A 176 -6.98 -22.69 -8.75
C SER A 176 -7.30 -21.47 -9.61
N GLU A 177 -8.00 -20.47 -9.06
CA GLU A 177 -8.20 -19.18 -9.71
C GLU A 177 -6.88 -18.45 -9.98
N ALA A 178 -5.96 -18.43 -9.00
CA ALA A 178 -4.64 -17.80 -9.14
C ALA A 178 -3.77 -18.51 -10.18
N VAL A 179 -3.73 -19.86 -10.16
CA VAL A 179 -2.99 -20.66 -11.15
C VAL A 179 -3.55 -20.44 -12.55
N SER A 180 -4.88 -20.44 -12.70
CA SER A 180 -5.52 -20.18 -14.00
C SER A 180 -5.19 -18.78 -14.55
N GLN A 181 -5.06 -17.77 -13.69
CA GLN A 181 -4.62 -16.44 -14.10
C GLN A 181 -3.17 -16.45 -14.59
N TRP A 182 -2.28 -17.19 -13.91
CA TRP A 182 -0.91 -17.35 -14.35
C TRP A 182 -0.81 -18.13 -15.67
N ASP A 183 -1.55 -19.22 -15.84
CA ASP A 183 -1.59 -19.99 -17.10
C ASP A 183 -2.03 -19.13 -18.29
N ASN A 184 -3.03 -18.25 -18.09
CA ASN A 184 -3.46 -17.31 -19.12
C ASN A 184 -2.36 -16.32 -19.54
N LEU A 185 -1.43 -15.97 -18.65
CA LEU A 185 -0.27 -15.12 -18.97
C LEU A 185 0.78 -15.86 -19.80
N VAL A 186 0.80 -17.20 -19.77
CA VAL A 186 1.77 -18.07 -20.48
C VAL A 186 1.18 -18.66 -21.79
N SER A 187 0.04 -18.15 -22.26
CA SER A 187 -0.80 -18.76 -23.32
C SER A 187 -0.13 -19.06 -24.68
N ASP A 188 1.03 -18.46 -25.01
CA ASP A 188 1.81 -18.85 -26.19
C ASP A 188 2.66 -20.08 -25.87
N LYS A 189 2.09 -21.27 -26.13
CA LYS A 189 2.72 -22.59 -26.01
C LYS A 189 4.04 -22.63 -26.80
N GLY A 190 5.14 -22.29 -26.13
CA GLY A 190 6.50 -22.31 -26.69
C GLY A 190 7.40 -21.15 -26.26
N SER A 191 6.86 -20.08 -25.67
CA SER A 191 7.67 -18.95 -25.18
C SER A 191 7.82 -18.95 -23.66
N SER A 192 9.06 -18.81 -23.17
CA SER A 192 9.32 -18.56 -21.74
C SER A 192 9.04 -17.10 -21.41
N CYS A 193 8.19 -16.82 -20.43
CA CYS A 193 7.93 -15.46 -19.94
C CYS A 193 8.37 -15.28 -18.49
N GLU A 194 8.93 -14.11 -18.17
CA GLU A 194 9.22 -13.71 -16.79
C GLU A 194 7.96 -13.10 -16.16
N VAL A 195 7.58 -13.58 -14.96
CA VAL A 195 6.37 -13.14 -14.25
C VAL A 195 6.73 -12.72 -12.82
N ASP A 196 6.30 -11.52 -12.41
CA ASP A 196 6.34 -11.12 -11.01
C ASP A 196 5.14 -11.72 -10.26
N ILE A 197 5.42 -12.78 -9.49
CA ILE A 197 4.40 -13.54 -8.74
C ILE A 197 3.95 -12.87 -7.44
N TRP A 198 4.70 -11.90 -6.92
CA TRP A 198 4.44 -11.31 -5.60
C TRP A 198 3.06 -10.63 -5.50
N PRO A 199 2.65 -9.76 -6.45
CA PRO A 199 1.31 -9.18 -6.43
C PRO A 199 0.20 -10.24 -6.46
N GLY A 200 0.41 -11.33 -7.21
CA GLY A 200 -0.52 -12.46 -7.28
C GLY A 200 -0.64 -13.18 -5.92
N LEU A 201 0.48 -13.44 -5.24
CA LEU A 201 0.50 -14.06 -3.92
C LEU A 201 -0.14 -13.19 -2.84
N VAL A 202 0.07 -11.87 -2.89
CA VAL A 202 -0.61 -10.91 -1.99
C VAL A 202 -2.12 -10.95 -2.19
N SER A 203 -2.58 -10.98 -3.45
CA SER A 203 -4.01 -11.11 -3.75
C SER A 203 -4.58 -12.46 -3.30
N LEU A 204 -3.83 -13.55 -3.51
CA LEU A 204 -4.20 -14.91 -3.12
C LEU A 204 -4.44 -15.01 -1.61
N THR A 205 -3.48 -14.59 -0.79
CA THR A 205 -3.61 -14.71 0.67
C THR A 205 -4.67 -13.78 1.23
N ALA A 206 -4.86 -12.61 0.60
CA ALA A 206 -5.93 -11.69 0.94
C ALA A 206 -7.32 -12.27 0.64
N ASP A 207 -7.50 -12.96 -0.49
CA ASP A 207 -8.77 -13.61 -0.82
C ASP A 207 -9.04 -14.82 0.08
N VAL A 208 -8.00 -15.61 0.37
CA VAL A 208 -8.08 -16.73 1.32
C VAL A 208 -8.64 -16.26 2.67
N ILE A 209 -8.02 -15.26 3.32
CA ILE A 209 -8.49 -14.81 4.63
C ILE A 209 -9.89 -14.17 4.56
N SER A 210 -10.21 -13.47 3.47
CA SER A 210 -11.55 -12.89 3.26
C SER A 210 -12.62 -13.96 3.19
N ARG A 211 -12.41 -15.03 2.40
CA ARG A 211 -13.37 -16.13 2.23
C ARG A 211 -13.52 -16.96 3.48
N THR A 212 -12.42 -17.29 4.16
CA THR A 212 -12.44 -18.30 5.22
C THR A 212 -12.68 -17.73 6.61
N ALA A 213 -12.27 -16.49 6.89
CA ALA A 213 -12.48 -15.87 8.19
C ALA A 213 -13.73 -14.97 8.24
N PHE A 214 -14.12 -14.37 7.10
CA PHE A 214 -15.19 -13.35 7.07
C PHE A 214 -16.37 -13.73 6.18
N GLY A 215 -16.30 -14.86 5.46
CA GLY A 215 -17.32 -15.26 4.49
C GLY A 215 -17.50 -14.24 3.36
N SER A 216 -16.49 -13.39 3.13
CA SER A 216 -16.49 -12.30 2.15
C SER A 216 -15.54 -12.61 0.99
N SER A 217 -15.62 -11.85 -0.10
CA SER A 217 -14.63 -11.96 -1.18
C SER A 217 -13.47 -10.99 -0.96
N TYR A 218 -12.31 -11.26 -1.58
CA TYR A 218 -11.22 -10.28 -1.66
C TYR A 218 -11.69 -8.90 -2.07
N LYS A 219 -12.64 -8.78 -3.01
CA LYS A 219 -13.16 -7.48 -3.47
C LYS A 219 -13.80 -6.67 -2.33
N GLU A 220 -14.41 -7.33 -1.36
CA GLU A 220 -15.00 -6.66 -0.18
C GLU A 220 -13.91 -6.24 0.84
N GLY A 221 -12.82 -7.01 0.94
CA GLY A 221 -11.69 -6.72 1.83
C GLY A 221 -10.57 -5.86 1.20
N GLN A 222 -10.52 -5.71 -0.13
CA GLN A 222 -9.43 -5.09 -0.88
C GLN A 222 -9.05 -3.73 -0.32
N LYS A 223 -10.07 -2.91 -0.06
CA LYS A 223 -9.86 -1.56 0.46
C LYS A 223 -9.27 -1.55 1.87
N ILE A 224 -9.59 -2.55 2.70
CA ILE A 224 -9.02 -2.71 4.04
C ILE A 224 -7.51 -2.97 3.92
N PHE A 225 -7.11 -3.92 3.07
CA PHE A 225 -5.68 -4.25 2.87
C PHE A 225 -4.88 -3.04 2.37
N GLU A 226 -5.39 -2.32 1.35
CA GLU A 226 -4.76 -1.10 0.83
C GLU A 226 -4.55 -0.03 1.92
N LEU A 227 -5.60 0.23 2.71
CA LEU A 227 -5.55 1.23 3.77
C LEU A 227 -4.62 0.78 4.91
N GLN A 228 -4.59 -0.51 5.27
CA GLN A 228 -3.68 -1.03 6.29
C GLN A 228 -2.21 -0.94 5.86
N ALA A 229 -1.90 -1.26 4.60
CA ALA A 229 -0.57 -1.08 4.03
C ALA A 229 -0.14 0.40 4.06
N GLU A 230 -1.04 1.33 3.71
CA GLU A 230 -0.77 2.76 3.78
C GLU A 230 -0.50 3.23 5.23
N VAL A 231 -1.31 2.79 6.20
CA VAL A 231 -1.12 3.14 7.61
C VAL A 231 0.19 2.56 8.13
N ALA A 232 0.58 1.35 7.72
CA ALA A 232 1.86 0.73 8.06
C ALA A 232 3.05 1.58 7.57
N GLU A 233 3.02 2.04 6.31
CA GLU A 233 4.07 2.89 5.75
C GLU A 233 4.17 4.24 6.47
N LEU A 234 3.04 4.90 6.71
CA LEU A 234 2.99 6.17 7.43
C LEU A 234 3.51 6.05 8.87
N LEU A 235 3.23 4.92 9.52
CA LEU A 235 3.73 4.66 10.87
C LEU A 235 5.25 4.46 10.88
N ILE A 236 5.78 3.69 9.93
CA ILE A 236 7.24 3.57 9.76
C ILE A 236 7.87 4.95 9.60
N GLN A 237 7.29 5.82 8.77
CA GLN A 237 7.79 7.19 8.59
C GLN A 237 7.70 8.03 9.88
N ALA A 238 6.67 7.84 10.70
CA ALA A 238 6.52 8.54 11.98
C ALA A 238 7.56 8.07 13.01
N LEU A 239 7.85 6.77 13.06
CA LEU A 239 8.84 6.18 13.98
C LEU A 239 10.29 6.61 13.69
N ARG A 240 10.57 7.08 12.46
CA ARG A 240 11.88 7.62 12.08
C ARG A 240 12.19 9.00 12.66
N LYS A 241 11.21 9.68 13.26
CA LYS A 241 11.37 11.04 13.81
C LYS A 241 11.78 11.02 15.28
N VAL A 242 12.29 12.15 15.78
CA VAL A 242 12.68 12.31 17.20
C VAL A 242 11.48 11.98 18.10
N PHE A 243 11.74 11.27 19.20
CA PHE A 243 10.69 10.87 20.12
C PHE A 243 10.14 12.07 20.89
N ILE A 244 9.02 12.64 20.39
CA ILE A 244 8.32 13.77 21.02
C ILE A 244 7.03 13.25 21.65
N PRO A 245 6.91 13.26 22.99
CA PRO A 245 5.64 12.98 23.67
C PRO A 245 4.53 13.88 23.12
N GLY A 246 3.40 13.28 22.77
CA GLY A 246 2.27 14.02 22.19
C GLY A 246 2.31 14.22 20.68
N TYR A 247 3.33 13.71 19.96
CA TYR A 247 3.39 13.77 18.49
C TYR A 247 2.10 13.29 17.79
N ARG A 248 1.39 12.31 18.37
CA ARG A 248 0.09 11.81 17.88
C ARG A 248 -1.02 12.86 17.78
N TYR A 249 -0.94 13.90 18.61
CA TYR A 249 -1.91 14.99 18.66
C TYR A 249 -1.55 16.11 17.71
N LEU A 250 -0.29 16.17 17.26
CA LEU A 250 0.12 17.13 16.25
C LEU A 250 -0.63 16.81 14.94
N PRO A 251 -1.29 17.82 14.33
CA PRO A 251 -2.10 17.63 13.13
C PRO A 251 -1.23 17.57 11.86
N THR A 252 -0.20 16.72 11.88
CA THR A 252 0.67 16.49 10.72
C THR A 252 -0.09 15.80 9.59
N LYS A 253 0.34 16.00 8.33
CA LYS A 253 -0.27 15.36 7.16
C LYS A 253 -0.37 13.83 7.32
N GLY A 254 0.70 13.19 7.79
CA GLY A 254 0.74 11.75 8.07
C GLY A 254 -0.25 11.34 9.15
N ASN A 255 -0.28 12.04 10.29
CA ASN A 255 -1.20 11.69 11.38
C ASN A 255 -2.68 11.88 10.99
N ARG A 256 -3.00 12.94 10.21
CA ARG A 256 -4.35 13.15 9.68
C ARG A 256 -4.74 12.03 8.72
N ARG A 257 -3.85 11.63 7.82
CA ARG A 257 -4.12 10.54 6.88
C ARG A 257 -4.28 9.19 7.58
N MET A 258 -3.43 8.85 8.56
CA MET A 258 -3.59 7.64 9.36
C MET A 258 -4.94 7.59 10.09
N LYS A 259 -5.39 8.72 10.66
CA LYS A 259 -6.71 8.81 11.31
C LYS A 259 -7.86 8.64 10.32
N ALA A 260 -7.76 9.27 9.15
CA ALA A 260 -8.76 9.14 8.09
C ALA A 260 -8.85 7.69 7.58
N ALA A 261 -7.71 7.07 7.25
CA ALA A 261 -7.64 5.68 6.82
C ALA A 261 -8.19 4.70 7.88
N ALA A 262 -7.88 4.92 9.17
CA ALA A 262 -8.44 4.12 10.25
C ALA A 262 -9.96 4.24 10.38
N ALA A 263 -10.50 5.46 10.18
CA ALA A 263 -11.94 5.69 10.18
C ALA A 263 -12.62 5.03 8.98
N GLU A 264 -12.01 5.07 7.80
CA GLU A 264 -12.46 4.36 6.60
C GLU A 264 -12.49 2.84 6.83
N ILE A 265 -11.41 2.25 7.37
CA ILE A 265 -11.36 0.82 7.73
C ILE A 265 -12.48 0.46 8.70
N GLN A 266 -12.68 1.26 9.76
CA GLN A 266 -13.76 1.03 10.72
C GLN A 266 -15.14 1.08 10.06
N ALA A 267 -15.38 2.01 9.13
CA ALA A 267 -16.65 2.11 8.43
C ALA A 267 -16.92 0.86 7.55
N ILE A 268 -15.90 0.37 6.84
CA ILE A 268 -16.01 -0.83 6.01
C ILE A 268 -16.29 -2.06 6.87
N LEU A 269 -15.53 -2.26 7.95
CA LEU A 269 -15.72 -3.39 8.87
C LEU A 269 -17.09 -3.36 9.54
N ARG A 270 -17.57 -2.19 9.97
CA ARG A 270 -18.95 -2.03 10.47
C ARG A 270 -19.97 -2.45 9.42
N GLY A 271 -19.76 -2.13 8.15
CA GLY A 271 -20.60 -2.58 7.04
C GLY A 271 -20.65 -4.11 6.93
N ILE A 272 -19.50 -4.79 7.01
CA ILE A 272 -19.40 -6.26 6.98
C ILE A 272 -20.11 -6.89 8.19
N ILE A 273 -19.86 -6.36 9.39
CA ILE A 273 -20.49 -6.86 10.62
C ILE A 273 -22.01 -6.66 10.59
N ASN A 274 -22.49 -5.48 10.19
CA ASN A 274 -23.93 -5.20 10.14
C ASN A 274 -24.66 -6.10 9.14
N LYS A 275 -24.08 -6.34 7.95
CA LYS A 275 -24.63 -7.30 6.98
C LYS A 275 -24.84 -8.68 7.63
N ARG A 276 -23.86 -9.14 8.42
CA ARG A 276 -23.91 -10.44 9.10
C ARG A 276 -24.95 -10.49 10.21
N LEU A 277 -25.08 -9.43 11.00
CA LEU A 277 -26.11 -9.33 12.03
C LEU A 277 -27.51 -9.36 11.43
N THR A 278 -27.76 -8.59 10.37
CA THR A 278 -29.06 -8.56 9.68
C THR A 278 -29.42 -9.91 9.04
N ALA A 279 -28.45 -10.60 8.44
CA ALA A 279 -28.64 -11.95 7.90
C ALA A 279 -29.10 -12.95 8.98
N ARG A 280 -28.47 -12.87 10.17
CA ARG A 280 -28.84 -13.70 11.32
C ARG A 280 -30.23 -13.38 11.87
N GLU A 281 -30.59 -12.09 11.97
CA GLU A 281 -31.95 -11.66 12.36
C GLU A 281 -33.02 -12.16 11.39
N ALA A 282 -32.68 -12.29 10.10
CA ALA A 282 -33.54 -12.86 9.07
C ALA A 282 -33.67 -14.39 9.14
N GLY A 283 -33.03 -15.05 10.12
CA GLY A 283 -33.11 -16.49 10.34
C GLY A 283 -32.09 -17.31 9.52
N GLU A 284 -31.10 -16.68 8.90
CA GLU A 284 -29.99 -17.42 8.28
C GLU A 284 -29.17 -18.15 9.35
N ALA A 285 -28.72 -19.37 9.02
CA ALA A 285 -27.93 -20.18 9.94
C ALA A 285 -26.66 -19.43 10.36
N PRO A 286 -26.25 -19.52 11.65
CA PRO A 286 -24.98 -18.99 12.10
C PRO A 286 -23.86 -19.57 11.25
N SER A 287 -23.00 -18.70 10.73
CA SER A 287 -21.80 -19.16 10.03
C SER A 287 -20.72 -19.48 11.06
N ASP A 288 -20.05 -20.60 10.82
CA ASP A 288 -19.01 -21.15 11.67
C ASP A 288 -17.61 -20.54 11.45
N ASP A 289 -17.54 -19.43 10.70
CA ASP A 289 -16.28 -18.72 10.49
C ASP A 289 -15.91 -17.79 11.66
N LEU A 290 -14.70 -17.24 11.58
CA LEU A 290 -14.13 -16.42 12.64
C LEU A 290 -15.04 -15.22 12.99
N LEU A 291 -15.61 -14.54 11.99
CA LEU A 291 -16.56 -13.45 12.23
C LEU A 291 -17.81 -13.95 12.94
N GLY A 292 -18.35 -15.11 12.55
CA GLY A 292 -19.50 -15.72 13.23
C GLY A 292 -19.24 -15.99 14.71
N ILE A 293 -18.09 -16.57 15.04
CA ILE A 293 -17.66 -16.86 16.43
C ILE A 293 -17.49 -15.56 17.24
N LEU A 294 -16.86 -14.54 16.66
CA LEU A 294 -16.69 -13.24 17.31
C LEU A 294 -18.04 -12.57 17.60
N LEU A 295 -19.01 -12.67 16.69
CA LEU A 295 -20.34 -12.11 16.88
C LEU A 295 -21.17 -12.90 17.89
N GLU A 296 -21.04 -14.23 17.93
CA GLU A 296 -21.67 -15.05 18.96
C GLU A 296 -21.18 -14.69 20.36
N SER A 297 -19.86 -14.53 20.51
CA SER A 297 -19.29 -14.04 21.77
C SER A 297 -19.81 -12.64 22.12
N ASN A 298 -19.97 -11.74 21.15
CA ASN A 298 -20.51 -10.41 21.43
C ASN A 298 -21.92 -10.44 22.01
N LEU A 299 -22.78 -11.40 21.62
CA LEU A 299 -24.12 -11.58 22.20
C LEU A 299 -24.07 -12.00 23.66
N GLU A 300 -23.02 -12.71 24.08
CA GLU A 300 -22.82 -13.12 25.48
C GLU A 300 -22.25 -11.99 26.36
N GLN A 301 -22.00 -10.80 25.81
CA GLN A 301 -21.48 -9.65 26.56
C GLN A 301 -22.41 -9.28 27.73
N GLY A 302 -23.73 -9.35 27.53
CA GLY A 302 -24.73 -9.10 28.57
C GLY A 302 -24.65 -10.06 29.76
N LYS A 303 -23.96 -11.21 29.61
CA LYS A 303 -23.72 -12.21 30.66
C LYS A 303 -22.32 -12.09 31.29
N GLY A 304 -21.54 -11.05 30.94
CA GLY A 304 -20.19 -10.77 31.46
C GLY A 304 -19.04 -11.48 30.72
N ASN A 305 -19.34 -12.50 29.90
CA ASN A 305 -18.33 -13.37 29.28
C ASN A 305 -18.01 -13.05 27.81
N GLY A 306 -18.76 -12.15 27.17
CA GLY A 306 -18.58 -11.80 25.75
C GLY A 306 -17.59 -10.66 25.44
N MET A 307 -17.24 -10.48 24.15
CA MET A 307 -16.48 -9.33 23.63
C MET A 307 -17.39 -8.12 23.36
N SER A 308 -16.86 -6.89 23.40
CA SER A 308 -17.59 -5.73 22.88
C SER A 308 -17.57 -5.68 21.36
N ILE A 309 -18.49 -4.93 20.74
CA ILE A 309 -18.49 -4.76 19.28
C ILE A 309 -17.22 -4.02 18.81
N GLU A 310 -16.67 -3.14 19.64
CA GLU A 310 -15.38 -2.51 19.41
C GLU A 310 -14.24 -3.54 19.42
N ASP A 311 -14.23 -4.48 20.37
CA ASP A 311 -13.25 -5.55 20.41
C ASP A 311 -13.36 -6.43 19.17
N VAL A 312 -14.56 -6.81 18.74
CA VAL A 312 -14.79 -7.57 17.49
C VAL A 312 -14.20 -6.83 16.28
N MET A 313 -14.40 -5.51 16.18
CA MET A 313 -13.81 -4.72 15.08
C MET A 313 -12.27 -4.73 15.11
N GLU A 314 -11.66 -4.62 16.30
CA GLU A 314 -10.20 -4.63 16.42
C GLU A 314 -9.59 -6.01 16.15
N GLU A 315 -10.29 -7.09 16.49
CA GLU A 315 -9.92 -8.45 16.07
C GLU A 315 -10.02 -8.59 14.55
N CYS A 316 -11.12 -8.16 13.92
CA CYS A 316 -11.27 -8.21 12.47
C CYS A 316 -10.11 -7.49 11.75
N LYS A 317 -9.74 -6.28 12.18
CA LYS A 317 -8.56 -5.57 11.62
C LYS A 317 -7.29 -6.38 11.74
N LEU A 318 -7.07 -7.02 12.89
CA LEU A 318 -5.90 -7.85 13.11
C LEU A 318 -5.85 -9.02 12.14
N PHE A 319 -6.94 -9.76 11.96
CA PHE A 319 -6.96 -10.94 11.10
C PHE A 319 -6.79 -10.59 9.62
N TYR A 320 -7.41 -9.50 9.15
CA TYR A 320 -7.14 -8.97 7.81
C TYR A 320 -5.64 -8.67 7.61
N PHE A 321 -4.99 -8.04 8.60
CA PHE A 321 -3.59 -7.65 8.49
C PHE A 321 -2.63 -8.85 8.62
N ALA A 322 -2.77 -9.62 9.70
CA ALA A 322 -1.84 -10.67 10.07
C ALA A 322 -1.90 -11.89 9.14
N GLY A 323 -3.10 -12.27 8.69
CA GLY A 323 -3.32 -13.46 7.86
C GLY A 323 -2.84 -13.31 6.41
N GLN A 324 -2.83 -12.09 5.89
CA GLN A 324 -2.44 -11.84 4.49
C GLN A 324 -0.93 -11.63 4.34
N GLU A 325 -0.35 -10.70 5.10
CA GLU A 325 1.02 -10.24 4.90
C GLU A 325 2.03 -11.36 5.16
N THR A 326 1.93 -12.03 6.31
CA THR A 326 2.90 -13.05 6.74
C THR A 326 2.88 -14.30 5.85
N THR A 327 1.69 -14.75 5.42
CA THR A 327 1.58 -15.89 4.50
C THR A 327 2.09 -15.55 3.11
N SER A 328 1.82 -14.35 2.58
CA SER A 328 2.30 -13.97 1.24
C SER A 328 3.83 -14.01 1.16
N VAL A 329 4.47 -13.49 2.22
CA VAL A 329 5.92 -13.54 2.43
C VAL A 329 6.46 -14.98 2.43
N LEU A 330 5.81 -15.89 3.17
CA LEU A 330 6.24 -17.29 3.24
C LEU A 330 6.20 -17.93 1.84
N LEU A 331 5.10 -17.72 1.12
CA LEU A 331 4.89 -18.31 -0.21
C LEU A 331 5.90 -17.77 -1.23
N VAL A 332 6.20 -16.47 -1.22
CA VAL A 332 7.15 -15.92 -2.20
C VAL A 332 8.56 -16.46 -1.98
N TRP A 333 9.03 -16.54 -0.74
CA TRP A 333 10.34 -17.11 -0.45
C TRP A 333 10.40 -18.61 -0.71
N THR A 334 9.29 -19.32 -0.48
CA THR A 334 9.18 -20.73 -0.85
C THR A 334 9.35 -20.89 -2.37
N MET A 335 8.62 -20.12 -3.18
CA MET A 335 8.71 -20.20 -4.64
C MET A 335 10.10 -19.81 -5.16
N ILE A 336 10.71 -18.77 -4.57
CA ILE A 336 12.08 -18.34 -4.90
C ILE A 336 13.09 -19.46 -4.60
N LEU A 337 13.02 -20.08 -3.42
CA LEU A 337 13.94 -21.15 -3.03
C LEU A 337 13.73 -22.40 -3.88
N LEU A 338 12.48 -22.80 -4.16
CA LEU A 338 12.21 -23.93 -5.04
C LEU A 338 12.61 -23.66 -6.50
N GLY A 339 12.56 -22.40 -6.95
CA GLY A 339 13.11 -21.99 -8.24
C GLY A 339 14.62 -22.20 -8.32
N HIS A 340 15.34 -22.01 -7.21
CA HIS A 340 16.79 -22.20 -7.12
C HIS A 340 17.20 -23.67 -6.84
N HIS A 341 16.40 -24.38 -6.05
CA HIS A 341 16.64 -25.76 -5.59
C HIS A 341 15.70 -26.74 -6.29
N GLN A 342 16.01 -27.02 -7.56
CA GLN A 342 15.20 -27.86 -8.45
C GLN A 342 15.06 -29.32 -7.96
N ASP A 343 16.05 -29.82 -7.22
CA ASP A 343 16.00 -31.13 -6.56
C ASP A 343 14.86 -31.20 -5.52
N TRP A 344 14.71 -30.16 -4.70
CA TRP A 344 13.62 -30.05 -3.74
C TRP A 344 12.28 -29.80 -4.39
N GLN A 345 12.25 -29.02 -5.47
CA GLN A 345 11.04 -28.83 -6.26
C GLN A 345 10.55 -30.17 -6.84
N ALA A 346 11.46 -31.00 -7.38
CA ALA A 346 11.14 -32.32 -7.90
C ALA A 346 10.62 -33.26 -6.80
N ARG A 347 11.26 -33.29 -5.63
CA ARG A 347 10.80 -34.10 -4.48
C ARG A 347 9.40 -33.68 -4.00
N ALA A 348 9.15 -32.38 -3.88
CA ALA A 348 7.84 -31.87 -3.48
C ALA A 348 6.76 -32.22 -4.51
N ARG A 349 7.05 -32.10 -5.82
CA ARG A 349 6.13 -32.48 -6.88
C ARG A 349 5.82 -33.99 -6.88
N GLU A 350 6.85 -34.81 -6.67
CA GLU A 350 6.69 -36.26 -6.59
C GLU A 350 5.84 -36.67 -5.38
N GLU A 351 6.06 -36.05 -4.22
CA GLU A 351 5.23 -36.27 -3.03
C GLU A 351 3.76 -35.90 -3.29
N VAL A 352 3.49 -34.72 -3.85
CA VAL A 352 2.13 -34.29 -4.20
C VAL A 352 1.49 -35.27 -5.19
N LYS A 353 2.22 -35.74 -6.20
CA LYS A 353 1.72 -36.71 -7.18
C LYS A 353 1.45 -38.08 -6.56
N GLN A 354 2.27 -38.53 -5.62
CA GLN A 354 2.06 -39.80 -4.91
C GLN A 354 0.83 -39.76 -4.00
N VAL A 355 0.62 -38.65 -3.31
CA VAL A 355 -0.49 -38.49 -2.36
C VAL A 355 -1.82 -38.24 -3.08
N PHE A 356 -1.86 -37.34 -4.07
CA PHE A 356 -3.12 -36.91 -4.70
C PHE A 356 -3.34 -37.49 -6.09
N GLY A 357 -2.28 -37.81 -6.85
CA GLY A 357 -2.42 -38.15 -8.27
C GLY A 357 -3.11 -37.03 -9.04
N ASP A 358 -4.23 -37.35 -9.69
CA ASP A 358 -5.09 -36.39 -10.40
C ASP A 358 -6.28 -35.91 -9.55
N LYS A 359 -6.35 -36.27 -8.26
CA LYS A 359 -7.44 -35.86 -7.37
C LYS A 359 -7.19 -34.47 -6.80
N GLU A 360 -8.29 -33.78 -6.47
CA GLU A 360 -8.21 -32.51 -5.74
C GLU A 360 -7.64 -32.70 -4.33
N PRO A 361 -6.89 -31.70 -3.80
CA PRO A 361 -6.36 -31.78 -2.44
C PRO A 361 -7.46 -31.84 -1.38
N ASP A 362 -7.41 -32.87 -0.54
CA ASP A 362 -8.27 -33.03 0.63
C ASP A 362 -7.48 -32.91 1.94
N THR A 363 -8.21 -32.82 3.05
CA THR A 363 -7.57 -32.62 4.36
C THR A 363 -6.67 -33.77 4.75
N GLU A 364 -7.01 -35.02 4.40
CA GLU A 364 -6.25 -36.19 4.80
C GLU A 364 -4.93 -36.27 4.04
N GLY A 365 -4.95 -36.09 2.71
CA GLY A 365 -3.77 -36.07 1.88
C GLY A 365 -2.84 -34.91 2.20
N LEU A 366 -3.35 -33.72 2.51
CA LEU A 366 -2.48 -32.58 2.81
C LEU A 366 -1.58 -32.83 4.05
N ASN A 367 -1.99 -33.66 5.02
CA ASN A 367 -1.12 -33.99 6.17
C ASN A 367 -0.03 -34.98 5.85
N GLN A 368 -0.14 -35.65 4.71
CA GLN A 368 0.84 -36.63 4.25
C GLN A 368 2.02 -35.95 3.54
N LEU A 369 1.94 -34.64 3.27
CA LEU A 369 2.96 -33.84 2.60
C LEU A 369 4.15 -33.48 3.52
N LYS A 370 4.98 -34.46 3.84
CA LYS A 370 6.13 -34.35 4.75
C LYS A 370 7.27 -33.53 4.15
N VAL A 371 7.57 -33.71 2.87
CA VAL A 371 8.59 -32.95 2.13
C VAL A 371 8.19 -31.49 2.07
N MET A 372 6.93 -31.19 1.76
CA MET A 372 6.44 -29.81 1.76
C MET A 372 6.59 -29.14 3.13
N ASN A 373 6.28 -29.85 4.22
CA ASN A 373 6.45 -29.33 5.58
C ASN A 373 7.92 -29.04 5.91
N MET A 374 8.85 -29.94 5.56
CA MET A 374 10.29 -29.70 5.72
C MET A 374 10.74 -28.44 4.99
N ILE A 375 10.25 -28.24 3.75
CA ILE A 375 10.54 -27.04 2.95
C ILE A 375 10.03 -25.80 3.67
N PHE A 376 8.76 -25.75 4.10
CA PHE A 376 8.21 -24.58 4.78
C PHE A 376 8.96 -24.23 6.07
N TYR A 377 9.38 -25.23 6.86
CA TYR A 377 10.15 -24.96 8.07
C TYR A 377 11.53 -24.38 7.79
N GLU A 378 12.22 -24.88 6.76
CA GLU A 378 13.51 -24.32 6.37
C GLU A 378 13.35 -22.91 5.77
N VAL A 379 12.28 -22.65 5.01
CA VAL A 379 11.95 -21.29 4.54
C VAL A 379 11.68 -20.36 5.72
N LEU A 380 10.88 -20.77 6.71
CA LEU A 380 10.60 -19.96 7.90
C LEU A 380 11.82 -19.70 8.77
N ARG A 381 12.81 -20.60 8.74
CA ARG A 381 14.10 -20.41 9.43
C ARG A 381 14.97 -19.39 8.69
N LEU A 382 15.06 -19.47 7.37
CA LEU A 382 15.91 -18.58 6.56
C LEU A 382 15.26 -17.22 6.29
N TYR A 383 13.93 -17.17 6.14
CA TYR A 383 13.19 -15.99 5.73
C TYR A 383 11.95 -15.78 6.62
N PRO A 384 12.11 -15.61 7.94
CA PRO A 384 10.98 -15.41 8.86
C PRO A 384 10.25 -14.08 8.54
N PRO A 385 8.92 -14.10 8.38
CA PRO A 385 8.13 -12.87 8.21
C PRO A 385 8.31 -11.87 9.37
N VAL A 386 8.49 -12.40 10.59
CA VAL A 386 8.72 -11.61 11.81
C VAL A 386 10.16 -11.82 12.27
N ILE A 387 10.99 -10.79 12.08
CA ILE A 387 12.44 -10.89 12.32
C ILE A 387 12.86 -10.67 13.78
N GLN A 388 11.98 -10.10 14.62
CA GLN A 388 12.24 -9.79 16.02
C GLN A 388 10.93 -9.69 16.83
N LEU A 389 11.01 -10.03 18.13
CA LEU A 389 9.94 -9.80 19.11
C LEU A 389 10.46 -8.93 20.25
N THR A 390 9.56 -8.15 20.87
CA THR A 390 9.89 -7.33 22.04
C THR A 390 8.99 -7.68 23.22
N ARG A 391 9.53 -7.60 24.43
CA ARG A 391 8.82 -7.66 25.71
C ARG A 391 9.19 -6.47 26.60
N ALA A 392 8.28 -6.01 27.43
CA ALA A 392 8.48 -4.91 28.36
C ALA A 392 8.57 -5.42 29.80
N ILE A 393 9.51 -4.85 30.56
CA ILE A 393 9.69 -5.15 31.98
C ILE A 393 9.03 -4.05 32.80
N HIS A 394 7.97 -4.38 33.53
CA HIS A 394 7.21 -3.42 34.34
C HIS A 394 7.70 -3.33 35.79
N LYS A 395 8.20 -4.42 36.33
CA LYS A 395 8.73 -4.57 37.69
C LYS A 395 10.11 -5.24 37.62
N GLU A 396 10.93 -5.06 38.65
CA GLU A 396 12.20 -5.76 38.73
C GLU A 396 11.97 -7.29 38.70
N MET A 397 12.74 -8.01 37.90
CA MET A 397 12.60 -9.46 37.74
C MET A 397 13.92 -10.14 37.37
N LYS A 398 14.01 -11.45 37.61
CA LYS A 398 15.17 -12.25 37.20
C LYS A 398 14.95 -12.95 35.87
N LEU A 399 16.02 -13.08 35.09
CA LEU A 399 16.09 -13.88 33.86
C LEU A 399 17.48 -14.54 33.83
N GLY A 400 17.53 -15.84 34.09
CA GLY A 400 18.77 -16.51 34.48
C GLY A 400 19.46 -15.78 35.64
N ASP A 401 20.75 -15.46 35.46
CA ASP A 401 21.54 -14.72 36.45
C ASP A 401 21.36 -13.19 36.39
N MET A 402 20.64 -12.67 35.39
CA MET A 402 20.43 -11.23 35.22
C MET A 402 19.25 -10.75 36.05
N THR A 403 19.40 -9.59 36.68
CA THR A 403 18.30 -8.85 37.31
C THR A 403 17.89 -7.70 36.41
N LEU A 404 16.66 -7.70 35.90
CA LEU A 404 16.16 -6.74 34.93
C LEU A 404 15.32 -5.68 35.66
N PRO A 405 15.68 -4.39 35.59
CA PRO A 405 14.95 -3.34 36.30
C PRO A 405 13.66 -2.97 35.56
N GLY A 406 12.67 -2.48 36.30
CA GLY A 406 11.43 -1.96 35.70
C GLY A 406 11.70 -0.76 34.76
N GLY A 407 11.13 -0.81 33.56
CA GLY A 407 11.24 0.22 32.54
C GLY A 407 12.25 -0.05 31.42
N VAL A 408 12.76 -1.28 31.31
CA VAL A 408 13.57 -1.76 30.18
C VAL A 408 12.74 -2.64 29.25
N HIS A 409 13.19 -2.80 28.00
CA HIS A 409 12.64 -3.78 27.06
C HIS A 409 13.60 -4.95 26.88
N ILE A 410 13.08 -6.10 26.48
CA ILE A 410 13.84 -7.25 25.98
C ILE A 410 13.52 -7.41 24.49
N SER A 411 14.53 -7.53 23.65
CA SER A 411 14.42 -7.85 22.22
C SER A 411 14.93 -9.27 21.95
N LEU A 412 14.13 -10.05 21.24
CA LEU A 412 14.40 -11.42 20.83
C LEU A 412 14.61 -11.42 19.29
N PRO A 413 15.85 -11.41 18.78
CA PRO A 413 16.12 -11.24 17.37
C PRO A 413 16.01 -12.59 16.63
N ILE A 414 14.78 -12.99 16.30
CA ILE A 414 14.45 -14.27 15.63
C ILE A 414 15.37 -14.55 14.45
N LEU A 415 15.51 -13.58 13.53
CA LEU A 415 16.31 -13.75 12.32
C LEU A 415 17.78 -14.08 12.64
N LEU A 416 18.37 -13.40 13.63
CA LEU A 416 19.78 -13.60 13.99
C LEU A 416 19.99 -14.93 14.71
N VAL A 417 19.03 -15.36 15.53
CA VAL A 417 19.06 -16.67 16.21
C VAL A 417 18.92 -17.80 15.20
N GLN A 418 18.04 -17.66 14.21
CA GLN A 418 17.82 -18.66 13.17
C GLN A 418 18.97 -18.79 12.16
N HIS A 419 19.85 -17.79 12.07
CA HIS A 419 21.08 -17.81 11.27
C HIS A 419 22.35 -18.02 12.12
N ASP A 420 22.22 -18.26 13.42
CA ASP A 420 23.37 -18.42 14.30
C ASP A 420 24.08 -19.74 14.01
N THR A 421 25.30 -19.64 13.48
CA THR A 421 26.14 -20.81 13.16
C THR A 421 26.51 -21.64 14.38
N LYS A 422 26.48 -21.07 15.59
CA LYS A 422 26.66 -21.84 16.83
C LYS A 422 25.49 -22.77 17.13
N LEU A 423 24.29 -22.42 16.66
CA LEU A 423 23.06 -23.18 16.91
C LEU A 423 22.72 -24.10 15.74
N TRP A 424 23.01 -23.66 14.51
CA TRP A 424 22.60 -24.31 13.27
C TRP A 424 23.75 -24.96 12.49
N GLY A 425 24.98 -24.81 12.96
CA GLY A 425 26.19 -25.28 12.27
C GLY A 425 26.72 -24.27 11.25
N ASN A 426 27.88 -24.59 10.65
CA ASN A 426 28.53 -23.70 9.67
C ASN A 426 27.71 -23.51 8.39
N ASP A 427 26.78 -24.43 8.11
CA ASP A 427 25.88 -24.41 6.97
C ASP A 427 24.53 -23.72 7.30
N ALA A 428 24.45 -22.93 8.38
CA ALA A 428 23.24 -22.21 8.79
C ALA A 428 22.64 -21.30 7.70
N ALA A 429 23.45 -20.80 6.77
CA ALA A 429 22.98 -19.97 5.66
C ALA A 429 22.45 -20.78 4.46
N GLU A 430 22.65 -22.11 4.44
CA GLU A 430 22.24 -22.98 3.34
C GLU A 430 20.81 -23.46 3.52
N PHE A 431 20.06 -23.58 2.42
CA PHE A 431 18.73 -24.18 2.38
C PHE A 431 18.85 -25.71 2.44
N LYS A 432 18.60 -26.28 3.62
CA LYS A 432 18.67 -27.73 3.90
C LYS A 432 17.42 -28.24 4.62
N PRO A 433 16.30 -28.47 3.91
CA PRO A 433 15.09 -29.00 4.52
C PRO A 433 15.25 -30.35 5.24
N GLU A 434 16.26 -31.18 4.93
CA GLU A 434 16.49 -32.44 5.67
C GLU A 434 16.77 -32.24 7.16
N ARG A 435 17.13 -31.01 7.59
CA ARG A 435 17.27 -30.69 9.02
C ARG A 435 16.01 -31.01 9.82
N PHE A 436 14.85 -31.00 9.18
CA PHE A 436 13.54 -31.23 9.79
C PHE A 436 13.03 -32.66 9.64
N LYS A 437 13.86 -33.60 9.15
CA LYS A 437 13.47 -35.00 8.90
C LYS A 437 13.14 -35.80 10.17
N ASP A 438 13.93 -35.66 11.23
CA ASP A 438 13.74 -36.42 12.48
C ASP A 438 12.67 -35.81 13.40
N GLU A 439 12.38 -34.52 13.20
CA GLU A 439 11.29 -33.84 13.90
C GLU A 439 9.95 -34.47 13.51
N GLU A 440 9.84 -35.04 12.30
CA GLU A 440 8.70 -35.84 11.82
C GLU A 440 8.43 -37.10 12.66
N LYS A 441 9.48 -37.77 13.18
CA LYS A 441 9.36 -38.98 14.02
C LYS A 441 9.01 -38.65 15.47
N GLN A 442 9.52 -37.55 16.03
CA GLN A 442 9.14 -37.06 17.36
C GLN A 442 7.85 -36.21 17.35
N MET A 443 7.26 -35.97 16.18
CA MET A 443 5.98 -35.27 16.00
C MET A 443 4.76 -36.20 16.15
N SER A 444 4.94 -37.52 16.30
CA SER A 444 3.83 -38.41 16.70
C SER A 444 3.35 -38.18 18.14
N GLU A 445 4.08 -37.38 18.93
CA GLU A 445 3.83 -37.21 20.37
C GLU A 445 3.84 -35.74 20.83
N SER A 446 3.88 -34.72 19.95
CA SER A 446 3.95 -33.32 20.40
C SER A 446 3.65 -32.22 19.36
N SER A 447 3.05 -31.12 19.83
CA SER A 447 2.38 -30.07 19.07
C SER A 447 3.24 -28.91 18.51
N ASP A 448 4.58 -28.83 18.67
CA ASP A 448 5.28 -27.55 18.37
C ASP A 448 6.62 -27.55 17.57
N VAL A 449 6.85 -26.54 16.69
CA VAL A 449 8.00 -26.37 15.75
C VAL A 449 8.84 -25.08 15.91
N SER A 450 8.26 -23.88 16.14
CA SER A 450 9.07 -22.65 16.33
C SER A 450 9.88 -22.66 17.63
N GLN A 451 9.38 -23.34 18.67
CA GLN A 451 10.18 -23.65 19.84
C GLN A 451 11.17 -24.80 19.61
N ARG A 452 10.97 -25.70 18.62
CA ARG A 452 11.92 -26.80 18.33
C ARG A 452 13.09 -26.41 17.44
N VAL A 453 12.87 -25.44 16.55
CA VAL A 453 13.92 -24.64 15.89
C VAL A 453 14.84 -24.00 16.95
N CYS A 454 14.28 -23.44 18.03
CA CYS A 454 15.06 -23.05 19.22
C CYS A 454 15.52 -24.23 20.10
N SER A 455 14.82 -25.37 20.14
CA SER A 455 15.23 -26.52 20.96
C SER A 455 16.36 -27.33 20.33
N LYS A 456 16.57 -27.25 19.00
CA LYS A 456 17.71 -27.87 18.33
C LYS A 456 19.01 -27.15 18.69
N ALA A 457 18.93 -25.85 18.96
CA ALA A 457 20.00 -25.09 19.61
C ALA A 457 20.30 -25.57 21.04
N GLN A 458 19.32 -26.23 21.68
CA GLN A 458 19.35 -26.72 23.06
C GLN A 458 19.85 -28.18 23.14
N LYS A 459 19.44 -29.08 22.22
CA LYS A 459 19.87 -30.49 22.20
C LYS A 459 21.37 -30.72 21.93
N ILE A 460 22.09 -29.67 21.57
CA ILE A 460 23.55 -29.72 21.43
C ILE A 460 24.23 -29.65 22.82
N ASP A 461 23.51 -29.26 23.88
CA ASP A 461 24.01 -29.26 25.26
C ASP A 461 22.93 -29.70 26.27
N ALA A 462 23.23 -30.77 27.02
CA ALA A 462 22.50 -31.35 28.15
C ALA A 462 21.41 -32.42 27.88
N GLY A 463 21.61 -33.56 28.54
CA GLY A 463 20.72 -34.71 28.57
C GLY A 463 19.76 -34.72 29.78
N SER A 464 18.65 -35.42 29.56
CA SER A 464 17.62 -35.89 30.50
C SER A 464 16.77 -34.84 31.23
N ILE A 465 15.44 -34.94 31.06
CA ILE A 465 14.43 -35.29 32.08
C ILE A 465 13.04 -34.85 31.58
N ASP A 466 12.12 -35.81 31.61
CA ASP A 466 10.71 -35.71 31.23
C ASP A 466 9.86 -35.05 32.33
N ASP A 467 8.99 -34.11 31.95
CA ASP A 467 7.60 -33.96 32.44
C ASP A 467 7.04 -32.58 32.05
N HIS A 468 6.42 -32.41 30.87
CA HIS A 468 5.74 -31.13 30.53
C HIS A 468 4.61 -31.31 29.50
N SER A 469 3.38 -31.54 29.97
CA SER A 469 2.17 -31.66 29.14
C SER A 469 1.32 -30.37 29.05
N SER A 470 1.59 -29.34 29.85
CA SER A 470 0.78 -28.09 29.85
C SER A 470 1.45 -26.89 29.18
N VAL A 471 2.70 -27.03 28.74
CA VAL A 471 3.59 -25.91 28.32
C VAL A 471 3.68 -25.78 26.79
N ARG A 472 3.23 -26.80 26.06
CA ARG A 472 3.43 -26.96 24.60
C ARG A 472 2.60 -26.03 23.71
N ASP A 473 1.65 -25.33 24.30
CA ASP A 473 0.49 -24.87 23.57
C ASP A 473 0.47 -23.35 23.34
N ASP A 474 1.12 -22.53 24.17
CA ASP A 474 0.86 -21.08 24.17
C ASP A 474 1.77 -20.21 23.30
N ILE A 475 2.96 -20.69 22.93
CA ILE A 475 3.98 -19.86 22.28
C ILE A 475 3.83 -19.79 20.76
N MET A 476 3.39 -20.87 20.13
CA MET A 476 3.13 -20.85 18.69
C MET A 476 1.83 -20.19 18.29
N ARG A 477 0.98 -19.88 19.27
CA ARG A 477 -0.28 -19.23 19.00
C ARG A 477 -0.22 -17.69 18.85
N GLU A 478 0.96 -17.07 18.92
CA GLU A 478 1.16 -15.65 18.56
C GLU A 478 1.70 -15.43 17.14
N VAL A 479 2.37 -16.43 16.55
CA VAL A 479 2.90 -16.38 15.18
C VAL A 479 1.95 -17.11 14.21
N ASP A 480 1.27 -18.17 14.66
CA ASP A 480 0.37 -19.01 13.85
C ASP A 480 -0.98 -18.34 13.53
N VAL A 481 -1.26 -17.16 14.10
CA VAL A 481 -2.37 -16.29 13.66
C VAL A 481 -2.19 -15.84 12.20
N GLY A 482 -0.95 -15.90 11.69
CA GLY A 482 -0.60 -15.47 10.34
C GLY A 482 -0.51 -16.58 9.27
N THR A 483 -0.34 -17.85 9.65
CA THR A 483 -0.03 -18.98 8.72
C THR A 483 -1.02 -20.14 8.84
N GLY A 484 -2.30 -19.87 8.58
CA GLY A 484 -3.40 -20.81 8.79
C GLY A 484 -3.31 -22.15 8.03
N LEU A 485 -2.47 -22.29 7.01
CA LEU A 485 -2.32 -23.54 6.26
C LEU A 485 -1.40 -24.58 6.92
N SER A 486 -0.31 -24.18 7.59
CA SER A 486 0.66 -25.14 8.16
C SER A 486 0.18 -25.75 9.49
N GLY A 487 -0.54 -24.98 10.32
CA GLY A 487 -1.09 -25.45 11.60
C GLY A 487 -2.35 -26.31 11.44
N ALA A 488 -3.06 -26.17 10.31
CA ALA A 488 -4.22 -26.97 9.96
C ALA A 488 -3.88 -28.45 9.73
N LEU A 489 -2.76 -28.68 9.02
CA LEU A 489 -2.32 -30.02 8.61
C LEU A 489 -1.78 -30.86 9.76
N LYS A 490 -1.42 -30.19 10.86
CA LYS A 490 -0.88 -30.85 12.04
C LYS A 490 -1.96 -31.41 12.97
N ARG A 491 -3.13 -30.76 13.06
CA ARG A 491 -4.21 -31.16 13.99
C ARG A 491 -4.96 -32.42 13.57
N LEU A 492 -4.75 -32.90 12.34
CA LEU A 492 -5.42 -34.08 11.77
C LEU A 492 -5.05 -35.42 12.43
N ARG A 493 -4.07 -35.44 13.34
CA ARG A 493 -3.55 -36.67 13.93
C ARG A 493 -4.00 -36.95 15.37
N GLU A 494 -4.53 -35.99 16.13
CA GLU A 494 -4.64 -36.11 17.60
C GLU A 494 -6.01 -36.54 18.17
N GLN A 495 -7.09 -36.62 17.40
CA GLN A 495 -8.40 -37.03 17.94
C GLN A 495 -8.69 -38.53 17.81
N GLY A 496 -7.80 -39.32 18.40
CA GLY A 496 -7.93 -40.75 18.55
C GLY A 496 -7.84 -41.24 19.99
N THR A 497 -8.27 -40.49 21.01
CA THR A 497 -8.54 -41.04 22.36
C THR A 497 -9.33 -40.06 23.25
N PHE A 498 -10.46 -40.53 23.76
CA PHE A 498 -11.37 -39.85 24.68
C PHE A 498 -10.90 -39.96 26.14
N LYS A 499 -11.04 -38.89 26.96
CA LYS A 499 -11.61 -38.94 28.33
C LYS A 499 -11.79 -37.55 28.95
N GLU A 500 -12.97 -37.34 29.53
CA GLU A 500 -13.44 -36.20 30.34
C GLU A 500 -12.79 -36.17 31.73
N GLU A 501 -12.57 -34.99 32.33
CA GLU A 501 -13.15 -34.64 33.65
C GLU A 501 -12.92 -33.18 34.12
N LYS A 502 -14.05 -32.56 34.48
CA LYS A 502 -14.38 -31.62 35.60
C LYS A 502 -13.63 -30.30 35.88
N ARG A 503 -14.49 -29.26 35.93
CA ARG A 503 -14.36 -27.92 36.56
C ARG A 503 -14.03 -27.97 38.05
N GLN A 504 -13.37 -26.92 38.56
CA GLN A 504 -13.75 -26.30 39.83
C GLN A 504 -13.37 -24.82 39.93
N ASP A 505 -14.31 -24.04 40.47
CA ASP A 505 -14.26 -22.62 40.81
C ASP A 505 -13.09 -22.23 41.74
N ILE A 506 -12.72 -20.95 41.74
CA ILE A 506 -12.59 -20.16 42.98
C ILE A 506 -12.72 -18.65 42.67
N ASP A 507 -13.56 -18.06 43.51
CA ASP A 507 -13.99 -16.68 43.62
C ASP A 507 -12.93 -15.80 44.33
N SER A 508 -13.05 -14.47 44.12
CA SER A 508 -12.79 -13.38 45.09
C SER A 508 -11.91 -12.19 44.63
N LYS A 509 -12.63 -11.08 44.44
CA LYS A 509 -12.37 -9.72 44.97
C LYS A 509 -10.92 -9.22 45.06
N ARG A 510 -10.63 -8.14 44.32
CA ARG A 510 -10.13 -6.87 44.91
C ARG A 510 -10.23 -5.68 43.96
N SER A 511 -10.97 -4.69 44.42
CA SER A 511 -10.99 -3.31 43.94
C SER A 511 -9.65 -2.62 44.20
N VAL A 512 -8.99 -2.10 43.17
CA VAL A 512 -7.95 -1.07 43.32
C VAL A 512 -8.05 -0.06 42.18
N SER A 513 -8.40 1.17 42.55
CA SER A 513 -8.35 2.39 41.75
C SER A 513 -6.89 2.80 41.47
N VAL A 514 -6.46 2.93 40.21
CA VAL A 514 -5.17 3.58 39.89
C VAL A 514 -5.20 4.39 38.57
N ASN A 515 -5.19 5.71 38.77
CA ASN A 515 -4.48 6.77 38.04
C ASN A 515 -3.98 6.50 36.59
N MET A 516 -4.63 7.18 35.64
CA MET A 516 -4.13 7.50 34.31
C MET A 516 -2.81 8.28 34.37
N SER A 517 -1.73 7.68 33.88
CA SER A 517 -0.73 8.33 33.00
C SER A 517 0.61 7.59 33.07
N ARG A 518 0.96 6.84 32.02
CA ARG A 518 2.34 6.54 31.56
C ARG A 518 2.26 5.56 30.38
N PHE A 519 2.70 6.00 29.20
CA PHE A 519 2.85 5.22 27.95
C PHE A 519 4.32 5.26 27.55
N PRO A 520 4.94 4.18 27.04
CA PRO A 520 5.05 3.96 25.58
C PRO A 520 5.29 2.47 25.17
N TRP A 521 5.74 2.17 23.94
CA TRP A 521 4.93 1.63 22.85
C TRP A 521 5.70 0.59 21.96
N GLU A 522 5.07 -0.32 21.17
CA GLU A 522 5.62 -1.09 20.02
C GLU A 522 4.62 -2.10 19.38
N ALA A 523 4.42 -2.03 18.04
CA ALA A 523 3.85 -3.11 17.20
C ALA A 523 4.29 -3.01 15.72
N THR A 524 5.32 -2.23 15.38
CA THR A 524 5.56 -1.80 13.98
C THR A 524 6.94 -2.02 13.41
N TRP A 525 7.79 -2.78 14.08
CA TRP A 525 9.17 -3.01 13.65
C TRP A 525 9.34 -4.26 12.79
N ALA A 526 8.29 -5.07 12.63
CA ALA A 526 8.29 -6.28 11.80
C ALA A 526 7.89 -6.02 10.33
N THR A 527 7.16 -4.94 10.04
CA THR A 527 6.70 -4.64 8.66
C THR A 527 7.77 -4.04 7.78
N GLU A 528 8.85 -3.49 8.33
CA GLU A 528 9.82 -2.78 7.50
C GLU A 528 10.62 -3.76 6.61
N SER A 529 10.79 -5.03 6.99
CA SER A 529 11.86 -5.89 6.46
C SER A 529 11.63 -6.50 5.08
N MET A 530 10.41 -6.66 4.58
CA MET A 530 10.18 -7.50 3.38
C MET A 530 9.50 -6.80 2.20
N TYR A 531 8.86 -5.65 2.45
CA TYR A 531 8.09 -4.90 1.46
C TYR A 531 8.86 -4.48 0.16
N PRO A 532 10.17 -4.14 0.18
CA PRO A 532 10.87 -3.75 -1.05
C PRO A 532 11.53 -4.91 -1.82
N GLU A 533 11.57 -6.12 -1.27
CA GLU A 533 12.53 -7.16 -1.68
C GLU A 533 11.95 -8.06 -2.77
N ALA A 534 10.67 -8.41 -2.69
CA ALA A 534 9.98 -9.14 -3.75
C ALA A 534 9.92 -8.35 -5.07
N LYS A 535 9.91 -7.01 -4.99
CA LYS A 535 9.85 -6.12 -6.17
C LYS A 535 11.16 -6.07 -6.98
N ARG A 536 12.26 -6.66 -6.50
CA ARG A 536 13.59 -6.61 -7.16
C ARG A 536 14.31 -7.95 -7.29
N ALA A 537 13.84 -9.01 -6.63
CA ALA A 537 14.41 -10.35 -6.74
C ALA A 537 13.84 -11.17 -7.93
N CYS A 538 12.77 -10.71 -8.59
CA CYS A 538 12.10 -11.42 -9.69
C CYS A 538 12.70 -11.07 -11.07
N LEU A 539 13.99 -11.34 -11.27
CA LEU A 539 14.61 -11.39 -12.60
C LEU A 539 15.41 -12.70 -12.66
N VAL A 540 14.75 -13.78 -13.08
CA VAL A 540 15.37 -15.09 -13.22
C VAL A 540 15.59 -15.35 -14.70
N THR A 541 16.81 -15.12 -15.15
CA THR A 541 17.31 -15.66 -16.41
C THR A 541 18.04 -16.96 -16.10
N ILE A 542 17.58 -18.08 -16.66
CA ILE A 542 18.27 -19.37 -16.61
C ILE A 542 19.33 -19.38 -17.72
N PRO A 543 20.64 -19.53 -17.42
CA PRO A 543 21.61 -19.82 -18.45
C PRO A 543 21.72 -21.32 -18.67
N SER A 544 21.60 -21.73 -19.92
CA SER A 544 22.07 -23.02 -20.42
C SER A 544 23.57 -23.19 -20.11
N SER A 545 23.92 -24.37 -19.60
CA SER A 545 25.24 -25.02 -19.55
C SER A 545 26.38 -24.33 -20.31
N THR A 546 27.54 -24.07 -19.68
CA THR A 546 28.77 -24.91 -19.66
C THR A 546 29.91 -24.15 -18.91
N GLU A 547 30.83 -24.89 -18.31
CA GLU A 547 31.97 -24.49 -17.46
C GLU A 547 32.94 -23.44 -18.04
N THR A 548 33.59 -22.61 -17.20
CA THR A 548 35.08 -22.45 -17.09
C THR A 548 35.54 -21.35 -16.10
N GLN A 549 36.65 -21.63 -15.39
CA GLN A 549 37.46 -20.73 -14.54
C GLN A 549 38.00 -19.50 -15.31
N LEU A 550 38.22 -18.34 -14.64
CA LEU A 550 39.37 -17.43 -14.93
C LEU A 550 39.54 -16.25 -13.95
N CYS A 551 40.81 -15.93 -13.66
CA CYS A 551 41.37 -14.80 -12.93
C CYS A 551 40.67 -13.44 -13.17
N SER A 552 40.47 -12.63 -12.12
CA SER A 552 39.90 -11.28 -12.25
C SER A 552 40.94 -10.25 -12.68
N GLU A 553 41.07 -10.03 -13.98
CA GLU A 553 41.60 -8.78 -14.55
C GLU A 553 40.62 -7.62 -14.31
N ASP A 554 41.12 -6.40 -14.06
CA ASP A 554 40.31 -5.17 -14.05
C ASP A 554 39.87 -4.81 -15.48
N ARG A 555 38.84 -5.51 -15.94
CA ARG A 555 38.25 -5.28 -17.26
C ARG A 555 37.42 -4.00 -17.31
N PHE A 556 37.10 -3.37 -16.17
CA PHE A 556 36.29 -2.16 -16.10
C PHE A 556 37.10 -0.90 -16.46
N SER A 557 38.37 -0.85 -16.06
CA SER A 557 39.29 0.20 -16.50
C SER A 557 39.68 0.11 -17.98
N GLY A 558 39.45 -1.04 -18.63
CA GLY A 558 39.67 -1.24 -20.07
C GLY A 558 38.44 -1.01 -20.96
N LEU A 559 37.29 -0.63 -20.38
CA LEU A 559 36.07 -0.35 -21.16
C LEU A 559 36.23 0.93 -21.99
N HIS A 560 35.74 0.88 -23.22
CA HIS A 560 35.71 2.03 -24.10
C HIS A 560 34.84 3.16 -23.53
N GLU A 561 35.25 4.42 -23.72
CA GLU A 561 34.59 5.60 -23.13
C GLU A 561 33.08 5.70 -23.46
N SER A 562 32.67 5.23 -24.65
CA SER A 562 31.25 5.21 -25.04
C SER A 562 30.41 4.25 -24.18
N VAL A 563 30.97 3.12 -23.76
CA VAL A 563 30.31 2.15 -22.87
C VAL A 563 30.23 2.71 -21.46
N LEU A 564 31.33 3.32 -20.99
CA LEU A 564 31.37 4.00 -19.70
C LEU A 564 30.35 5.13 -19.63
N SER A 565 30.29 5.99 -20.65
CA SER A 565 29.29 7.06 -20.75
C SER A 565 27.87 6.54 -20.68
N ARG A 566 27.57 5.40 -21.35
CA ARG A 566 26.25 4.79 -21.33
C ARG A 566 25.92 4.19 -19.96
N ILE A 567 26.88 3.55 -19.29
CA ILE A 567 26.69 3.04 -17.92
C ILE A 567 26.42 4.21 -16.96
N LEU A 568 27.24 5.27 -17.02
CA LEU A 568 27.09 6.44 -16.15
C LEU A 568 25.79 7.19 -16.40
N SER A 569 25.26 7.18 -17.63
CA SER A 569 23.96 7.80 -17.94
C SER A 569 22.75 7.13 -17.27
N TYR A 570 22.89 5.90 -16.77
CA TYR A 570 21.84 5.23 -15.99
C TYR A 570 21.93 5.53 -14.48
N LEU A 571 22.96 6.23 -14.03
CA LEU A 571 23.14 6.59 -12.62
C LEU A 571 22.64 8.01 -12.33
N PRO A 572 22.16 8.28 -11.10
CA PRO A 572 22.02 9.65 -10.60
C PRO A 572 23.31 10.45 -10.83
N THR A 573 23.23 11.69 -11.29
CA THR A 573 24.42 12.45 -11.71
C THR A 573 25.45 12.59 -10.59
N VAL A 574 25.01 12.74 -9.34
CA VAL A 574 25.92 12.80 -8.17
C VAL A 574 26.65 11.46 -7.96
N GLU A 575 26.01 10.33 -8.27
CA GLU A 575 26.64 9.00 -8.19
C GLU A 575 27.60 8.76 -9.36
N ALA A 576 27.24 9.20 -10.57
CA ALA A 576 28.15 9.21 -11.71
C ALA A 576 29.41 10.05 -11.45
N VAL A 577 29.29 11.21 -10.80
CA VAL A 577 30.46 12.02 -10.39
C VAL A 577 31.29 11.28 -9.35
N ARG A 578 30.66 10.55 -8.42
CA ARG A 578 31.39 9.78 -7.39
C ARG A 578 32.20 8.62 -7.97
N THR A 579 31.86 8.08 -9.14
CA THR A 579 32.69 7.03 -9.76
C THR A 579 34.07 7.54 -10.17
N SER A 580 34.29 8.86 -10.19
CA SER A 580 35.61 9.47 -10.42
C SER A 580 36.70 9.03 -9.44
N VAL A 581 36.32 8.51 -8.26
CA VAL A 581 37.29 8.02 -7.25
C VAL A 581 37.71 6.57 -7.46
N LEU A 582 37.05 5.84 -8.37
CA LEU A 582 37.28 4.41 -8.56
C LEU A 582 38.60 4.11 -9.28
N SER A 583 39.02 4.99 -10.21
CA SER A 583 40.27 4.84 -10.94
C SER A 583 40.70 6.18 -11.54
N LYS A 584 42.00 6.32 -11.85
CA LYS A 584 42.53 7.50 -12.56
C LYS A 584 41.87 7.68 -13.93
N THR A 585 41.53 6.59 -14.63
CA THR A 585 40.85 6.62 -15.94
C THR A 585 39.40 7.08 -15.84
N TRP A 586 38.72 6.83 -14.70
CA TRP A 586 37.32 7.20 -14.48
C TRP A 586 37.15 8.64 -13.96
N ARG A 587 38.24 9.33 -13.60
CA ARG A 587 38.22 10.66 -12.98
C ARG A 587 37.35 11.66 -13.74
N ASN A 588 37.43 11.64 -15.06
CA ASN A 588 36.72 12.57 -15.95
C ASN A 588 35.59 11.90 -16.74
N ALA A 589 35.33 10.60 -16.58
CA ALA A 589 34.34 9.88 -17.40
C ALA A 589 32.93 10.46 -17.28
N TRP A 590 32.60 11.05 -16.13
CA TRP A 590 31.30 11.68 -15.87
C TRP A 590 31.07 12.99 -16.66
N THR A 591 32.11 13.65 -17.17
CA THR A 591 31.96 14.94 -17.88
C THR A 591 31.27 14.81 -19.24
N ASN A 592 31.19 13.58 -19.75
CA ASN A 592 30.56 13.23 -21.03
C ASN A 592 29.10 12.76 -20.87
N VAL A 593 28.57 12.71 -19.63
CA VAL A 593 27.19 12.27 -19.37
C VAL A 593 26.20 13.31 -19.89
N THR A 594 25.26 12.86 -20.71
CA THR A 594 24.22 13.69 -21.33
C THR A 594 22.85 13.58 -20.64
N GLU A 595 22.69 12.65 -19.71
CA GLU A 595 21.48 12.43 -18.91
C GLU A 595 21.72 12.96 -17.49
N LEU A 596 21.15 14.11 -17.16
CA LEU A 596 21.39 14.79 -15.89
C LEU A 596 20.19 14.65 -14.95
N TRP A 597 20.42 14.13 -13.75
CA TRP A 597 19.42 13.85 -12.74
C TRP A 597 19.85 14.34 -11.35
N PHE A 598 19.13 15.35 -10.85
CA PHE A 598 19.34 16.00 -9.57
C PHE A 598 18.09 15.88 -8.70
N ASP A 599 18.23 15.31 -7.50
CA ASP A 599 17.15 15.14 -6.53
C ASP A 599 17.62 15.52 -5.12
N ASP A 600 16.97 16.52 -4.50
CA ASP A 600 17.30 17.00 -3.17
C ASP A 600 16.60 16.24 -2.03
N ARG A 601 15.64 15.34 -2.34
CA ARG A 601 14.92 14.52 -1.34
C ARG A 601 15.84 13.58 -0.58
N MET A 602 16.99 13.26 -1.16
CA MET A 602 17.98 12.37 -0.56
C MET A 602 18.82 13.05 0.54
N ARG A 603 18.64 14.36 0.77
CA ARG A 603 19.39 15.12 1.79
C ARG A 603 18.82 14.94 3.20
N ARG A 604 19.72 14.96 4.20
CA ARG A 604 19.39 14.81 5.63
C ARG A 604 19.07 16.13 6.34
N ASP A 605 19.43 17.27 5.75
CA ASP A 605 19.28 18.61 6.36
C ASP A 605 18.72 19.60 5.31
N PRO A 606 17.54 20.22 5.56
CA PRO A 606 16.93 21.21 4.67
C PRO A 606 17.64 22.58 4.63
N LYS A 607 18.63 22.85 5.49
CA LYS A 607 19.36 24.13 5.55
C LYS A 607 20.71 24.14 4.83
N ASP A 608 21.04 23.03 4.17
CA ASP A 608 22.37 22.79 3.60
C ASP A 608 22.48 23.24 2.13
N CYS A 609 23.14 24.37 1.88
CA CYS A 609 23.40 24.94 0.55
C CYS A 609 24.34 24.10 -0.33
N ARG A 610 24.94 23.00 0.17
CA ARG A 610 25.82 22.15 -0.66
C ARG A 610 25.12 21.51 -1.86
N PHE A 611 23.78 21.52 -1.95
CA PHE A 611 23.05 21.05 -3.14
C PHE A 611 23.27 21.95 -4.33
N THR A 612 23.05 23.26 -4.13
CA THR A 612 23.20 24.26 -5.17
C THR A 612 24.66 24.30 -5.64
N GLU A 613 25.62 24.29 -4.71
CA GLU A 613 27.05 24.19 -5.04
C GLU A 613 27.39 22.93 -5.84
N SER A 614 26.76 21.79 -5.55
CA SER A 614 27.01 20.55 -6.28
C SER A 614 26.44 20.59 -7.69
N VAL A 615 25.23 21.13 -7.85
CA VAL A 615 24.62 21.33 -9.18
C VAL A 615 25.48 22.29 -10.01
N GLU A 616 25.89 23.42 -9.44
CA GLU A 616 26.75 24.39 -10.12
C GLU A 616 28.10 23.82 -10.54
N ARG A 617 28.78 23.08 -9.65
CA ARG A 617 30.06 22.43 -9.96
C ARG A 617 29.94 21.39 -11.05
N VAL A 618 28.83 20.64 -11.07
CA VAL A 618 28.60 19.65 -12.12
C VAL A 618 28.28 20.34 -13.45
N LEU A 619 27.39 21.34 -13.45
CA LEU A 619 27.04 22.08 -14.66
C LEU A 619 28.21 22.90 -15.24
N SER A 620 29.16 23.34 -14.40
CA SER A 620 30.39 23.99 -14.87
C SER A 620 31.46 22.99 -15.35
N GLY A 621 31.46 21.76 -14.82
CA GLY A 621 32.41 20.71 -15.20
C GLY A 621 31.98 19.82 -16.38
N ILE A 622 30.73 19.92 -16.84
CA ILE A 622 30.27 19.17 -18.03
C ILE A 622 30.91 19.75 -19.29
N GLY A 623 31.73 18.94 -19.94
CA GLY A 623 32.39 19.26 -21.20
C GLY A 623 31.51 19.04 -22.44
N SER A 624 30.43 18.26 -22.32
CA SER A 624 29.54 17.98 -23.45
C SER A 624 28.81 19.24 -23.94
N SER A 625 28.90 19.51 -25.25
CA SER A 625 28.13 20.56 -25.92
C SER A 625 26.65 20.21 -26.09
N HIS A 626 26.25 18.97 -25.75
CA HIS A 626 24.88 18.48 -25.88
C HIS A 626 24.41 17.78 -24.60
N ILE A 627 23.21 18.12 -24.13
CA ILE A 627 22.52 17.43 -23.04
C ILE A 627 21.22 16.83 -23.60
N ASN A 628 20.98 15.55 -23.34
CA ASN A 628 19.77 14.86 -23.81
C ASN A 628 18.60 15.13 -22.86
N SER A 629 18.81 14.86 -21.56
CA SER A 629 17.79 15.07 -20.53
C SER A 629 18.33 15.81 -19.31
N PHE A 630 17.46 16.62 -18.72
CA PHE A 630 17.70 17.29 -17.46
C PHE A 630 16.49 17.12 -16.56
N HIS A 631 16.72 16.47 -15.43
CA HIS A 631 15.74 16.17 -14.40
C HIS A 631 16.14 16.86 -13.10
N LEU A 632 15.29 17.76 -12.61
CA LEU A 632 15.49 18.47 -11.36
C LEU A 632 14.28 18.26 -10.45
N HIS A 633 14.51 17.63 -9.30
CA HIS A 633 13.51 17.47 -8.25
C HIS A 633 14.00 18.17 -6.98
N SER A 634 13.34 19.28 -6.63
CA SER A 634 13.72 20.14 -5.51
C SER A 634 12.52 20.44 -4.62
N VAL A 635 12.57 19.96 -3.38
CA VAL A 635 11.51 20.08 -2.38
C VAL A 635 11.95 20.91 -1.18
N ASN A 636 13.26 21.03 -0.93
CA ASN A 636 13.83 21.52 0.33
C ASN A 636 14.68 22.80 0.21
N SER A 637 14.90 23.37 -0.99
CA SER A 637 15.93 24.40 -1.22
C SER A 637 15.80 25.65 -0.34
N CYS A 638 16.95 26.16 0.12
CA CYS A 638 17.08 27.31 1.03
C CYS A 638 16.94 28.68 0.35
N ASP A 639 17.09 28.74 -0.98
CA ASP A 639 17.12 29.99 -1.75
C ASP A 639 16.10 29.99 -2.88
N GLY A 640 15.43 31.12 -3.06
CA GLY A 640 14.32 31.31 -3.98
C GLY A 640 14.69 31.76 -5.39
N ALA A 641 15.97 32.02 -5.70
CA ALA A 641 16.36 32.67 -6.97
C ALA A 641 17.25 31.84 -7.94
N LEU A 642 17.58 30.58 -7.63
CA LEU A 642 18.71 29.88 -8.29
C LEU A 642 18.45 28.99 -9.56
N PRO A 643 17.23 28.72 -10.09
CA PRO A 643 17.08 27.88 -11.29
C PRO A 643 17.47 28.55 -12.63
N VAL A 644 17.37 29.88 -12.73
CA VAL A 644 17.50 30.61 -14.01
C VAL A 644 18.86 30.40 -14.69
N PRO A 645 20.01 30.54 -14.00
CA PRO A 645 21.32 30.30 -14.60
C PRO A 645 21.51 28.82 -14.99
N TRP A 646 20.97 27.88 -14.21
CA TRP A 646 21.07 26.45 -14.50
C TRP A 646 20.29 26.10 -15.77
N LEU A 647 19.05 26.59 -15.87
CA LEU A 647 18.21 26.40 -17.04
C LEU A 647 18.83 27.06 -18.28
N SER A 648 19.34 28.29 -18.17
CA SER A 648 20.04 28.94 -19.28
C SER A 648 21.24 28.11 -19.78
N ASN A 649 22.06 27.58 -18.87
CA ASN A 649 23.21 26.74 -19.22
C ASN A 649 22.78 25.45 -19.92
N VAL A 650 21.82 24.69 -19.36
CA VAL A 650 21.43 23.40 -19.97
C VAL A 650 20.67 23.59 -21.28
N LEU A 651 19.86 24.64 -21.41
CA LEU A 651 19.12 24.94 -22.64
C LEU A 651 20.02 25.41 -23.77
N SER A 652 21.11 26.12 -23.46
CA SER A 652 22.13 26.45 -24.46
C SER A 652 22.81 25.22 -25.09
N ARG A 653 22.65 24.03 -24.48
CA ARG A 653 23.27 22.76 -24.90
C ARG A 653 22.29 21.82 -25.62
N LYS A 654 21.37 22.39 -26.41
CA LYS A 654 20.42 21.66 -27.26
C LYS A 654 19.60 20.60 -26.51
N LEU A 655 19.10 20.93 -25.32
CA LEU A 655 18.33 20.00 -24.48
C LEU A 655 17.12 19.39 -25.21
N GLN A 656 16.91 18.07 -25.11
CA GLN A 656 15.75 17.39 -25.68
C GLN A 656 14.63 17.14 -24.66
N LYS A 657 14.97 16.83 -23.40
CA LYS A 657 14.01 16.51 -22.35
C LYS A 657 14.26 17.34 -21.09
N LEU A 658 13.23 18.03 -20.63
CA LEU A 658 13.28 18.86 -19.43
C LEU A 658 12.18 18.44 -18.45
N VAL A 659 12.57 18.00 -17.25
CA VAL A 659 11.65 17.61 -16.18
C VAL A 659 12.01 18.38 -14.91
N ILE A 660 11.11 19.24 -14.43
CA ILE A 660 11.33 20.05 -13.23
C ILE A 660 10.18 19.81 -12.25
N THR A 661 10.51 19.53 -10.99
CA THR A 661 9.58 19.55 -9.86
C THR A 661 10.11 20.50 -8.78
N TRP A 662 9.32 21.51 -8.41
CA TRP A 662 9.74 22.58 -7.50
C TRP A 662 8.61 23.00 -6.55
N GLN A 663 8.83 22.98 -5.23
CA GLN A 663 7.75 23.12 -4.23
C GLN A 663 7.69 24.48 -3.49
N LYS A 664 8.59 25.44 -3.74
CA LYS A 664 8.62 26.76 -3.06
C LYS A 664 8.24 27.94 -3.99
N PRO A 665 7.68 29.05 -3.45
CA PRO A 665 6.72 29.89 -4.16
C PRO A 665 7.28 31.25 -4.67
N GLU A 666 8.57 31.36 -4.96
CA GLU A 666 9.01 32.55 -5.71
C GLU A 666 8.60 32.37 -7.18
N GLY A 667 7.89 33.35 -7.73
CA GLY A 667 7.34 33.28 -9.09
C GLY A 667 8.46 33.19 -10.12
N TYR A 668 8.60 32.04 -10.77
CA TYR A 668 9.59 31.85 -11.84
C TYR A 668 9.00 32.06 -13.21
N PHE A 669 9.51 33.04 -13.94
CA PHE A 669 9.10 33.35 -15.29
C PHE A 669 9.85 32.46 -16.30
N PHE A 670 9.12 31.61 -17.03
CA PHE A 670 9.70 30.79 -18.11
C PHE A 670 9.83 31.53 -19.44
N SER A 671 9.16 32.69 -19.56
CA SER A 671 9.19 33.58 -20.72
C SER A 671 10.59 33.79 -21.34
N PRO A 672 11.64 34.14 -20.58
CA PRO A 672 12.96 34.43 -21.15
C PRO A 672 13.65 33.21 -21.81
N PHE A 673 13.20 31.99 -21.51
CA PHE A 673 13.83 30.76 -21.99
C PHE A 673 13.20 30.18 -23.26
N PHE A 674 12.04 30.67 -23.70
CA PHE A 674 11.34 30.08 -24.85
C PHE A 674 12.18 30.09 -26.14
N ALA A 675 12.98 31.13 -26.35
CA ALA A 675 13.91 31.19 -27.50
C ALA A 675 14.94 30.04 -27.49
N SER A 676 15.28 29.51 -26.31
CA SER A 676 16.27 28.44 -26.13
C SER A 676 15.65 27.04 -26.12
N PHE A 677 14.32 26.91 -26.14
CA PHE A 677 13.63 25.61 -26.17
C PHE A 677 13.51 25.01 -27.58
N GLY A 678 14.19 25.57 -28.59
CA GLY A 678 14.09 25.12 -29.98
C GLY A 678 14.40 23.64 -30.21
N SER A 679 15.22 23.00 -29.38
CA SER A 679 15.56 21.57 -29.45
C SER A 679 14.68 20.66 -28.59
N LEU A 680 13.78 21.22 -27.79
CA LEU A 680 13.06 20.47 -26.75
C LEU A 680 11.94 19.62 -27.36
N VAL A 681 11.92 18.34 -26.98
CA VAL A 681 10.95 17.32 -27.40
C VAL A 681 9.95 17.01 -26.28
N GLU A 682 10.40 17.00 -25.03
CA GLU A 682 9.56 16.70 -23.86
C GLU A 682 9.76 17.75 -22.75
N LEU A 683 8.66 18.35 -22.30
CA LEU A 683 8.63 19.34 -21.21
C LEU A 683 7.65 18.88 -20.13
N ARG A 684 8.16 18.62 -18.92
CA ARG A 684 7.34 18.32 -17.74
C ARG A 684 7.65 19.28 -16.61
N LEU A 685 6.66 20.02 -16.16
CA LEU A 685 6.80 21.03 -15.12
C LEU A 685 5.78 20.79 -14.02
N ARG A 686 6.26 20.59 -12.79
CA ARG A 686 5.43 20.52 -11.59
C ARG A 686 5.88 21.56 -10.59
N MET A 687 5.17 22.69 -10.48
CA MET A 687 5.57 23.79 -9.62
C MET A 687 4.42 24.71 -9.24
N THR A 688 4.42 25.23 -8.02
CA THR A 688 3.48 26.26 -7.54
C THR A 688 3.98 27.67 -7.90
N SER A 689 4.29 27.90 -9.18
CA SER A 689 4.88 29.16 -9.68
C SER A 689 4.16 29.66 -10.93
N VAL A 690 4.37 30.94 -11.26
CA VAL A 690 3.75 31.61 -12.42
C VAL A 690 4.44 31.24 -13.72
N PHE A 691 3.86 30.31 -14.47
CA PHE A 691 4.25 29.98 -15.82
C PHE A 691 3.74 31.04 -16.81
N ILE A 692 4.49 32.15 -16.94
CA ILE A 692 4.23 33.14 -18.00
C ILE A 692 4.64 32.55 -19.34
N ILE A 693 3.68 32.47 -20.26
CA ILE A 693 3.96 32.14 -21.65
C ILE A 693 3.93 33.43 -22.47
N SER A 694 5.08 33.85 -23.00
CA SER A 694 5.14 34.94 -23.98
C SER A 694 4.46 34.50 -25.26
N ALA A 695 3.44 35.22 -25.71
CA ALA A 695 2.78 34.92 -26.97
C ALA A 695 3.49 35.65 -28.14
N PRO A 696 3.73 34.98 -29.28
CA PRO A 696 3.50 33.56 -29.53
C PRO A 696 4.71 32.70 -29.09
N ALA A 697 4.51 31.78 -28.14
CA ALA A 697 5.53 30.79 -27.82
C ALA A 697 5.52 29.72 -28.90
N LEU A 698 6.63 29.63 -29.65
CA LEU A 698 6.83 28.61 -30.68
C LEU A 698 7.80 27.56 -30.14
N LEU A 699 7.28 26.36 -29.86
CA LEU A 699 8.10 25.20 -29.51
C LEU A 699 8.02 24.17 -30.64
N PRO A 700 8.86 24.31 -31.70
CA PRO A 700 8.65 23.63 -32.97
C PRO A 700 8.84 22.12 -32.91
N ASN A 701 9.63 21.62 -31.95
CA ASN A 701 9.98 20.21 -31.81
C ASN A 701 9.28 19.50 -30.64
N LEU A 702 8.47 20.22 -29.87
CA LEU A 702 7.86 19.70 -28.65
C LEU A 702 6.76 18.69 -29.00
N LYS A 703 6.94 17.44 -28.57
CA LYS A 703 5.98 16.34 -28.76
C LYS A 703 5.10 16.13 -27.53
N PHE A 704 5.61 16.44 -26.33
CA PHE A 704 4.94 16.18 -25.06
C PHE A 704 5.07 17.37 -24.11
N LEU A 705 3.93 17.88 -23.64
CA LEU A 705 3.85 18.96 -22.65
C LEU A 705 3.00 18.51 -21.46
N SER A 706 3.56 18.53 -20.26
CA SER A 706 2.85 18.22 -19.01
C SER A 706 3.08 19.32 -17.98
N LEU A 707 1.99 19.92 -17.50
CA LEU A 707 1.98 21.02 -16.54
C LEU A 707 1.20 20.59 -15.29
N SER A 708 1.81 20.76 -14.12
CA SER A 708 1.17 20.44 -12.84
C SER A 708 1.34 21.57 -11.83
N ASP A 709 0.25 21.93 -11.15
CA ASP A 709 0.22 22.95 -10.09
C ASP A 709 0.63 24.38 -10.55
N ALA A 710 0.63 24.64 -11.87
CA ALA A 710 1.19 25.85 -12.49
C ALA A 710 0.15 26.96 -12.75
N ILE A 711 0.56 28.23 -12.64
CA ILE A 711 -0.27 29.39 -13.02
C ILE A 711 0.08 29.82 -14.45
N ILE A 712 -0.83 29.65 -15.40
CA ILE A 712 -0.67 30.08 -16.79
C ILE A 712 -1.15 31.52 -16.92
N THR A 713 -0.26 32.42 -17.32
CA THR A 713 -0.64 33.81 -17.59
C THR A 713 0.14 34.38 -18.77
N LYS A 714 -0.35 35.51 -19.31
CA LYS A 714 0.28 36.24 -20.40
C LYS A 714 1.36 37.18 -19.87
N GLU A 715 2.24 37.63 -20.75
CA GLU A 715 3.22 38.66 -20.41
C GLU A 715 2.50 40.00 -20.14
N TYR A 716 2.88 40.68 -19.05
CA TYR A 716 2.25 41.92 -18.54
C TYR A 716 2.18 43.06 -19.57
N SER A 717 3.00 43.02 -20.63
CA SER A 717 3.07 44.02 -21.71
C SER A 717 2.07 43.79 -22.86
N SER A 718 1.33 42.67 -22.87
CA SER A 718 0.46 42.31 -24.00
C SER A 718 -0.93 42.97 -23.95
N VAL A 719 -1.27 43.75 -24.99
CA VAL A 719 -2.57 44.44 -25.15
C VAL A 719 -3.72 43.44 -25.39
N SER A 720 -3.43 42.27 -25.97
CA SER A 720 -4.39 41.20 -26.24
C SER A 720 -4.80 40.46 -24.95
N LYS A 721 -6.07 40.10 -24.84
CA LYS A 721 -6.58 39.22 -23.76
C LYS A 721 -6.49 37.73 -24.11
N ASN A 722 -6.01 37.43 -25.32
CA ASN A 722 -5.87 36.07 -25.85
C ASN A 722 -4.40 35.62 -25.83
N LEU A 723 -4.15 34.41 -25.32
CA LEU A 723 -2.87 33.71 -25.34
C LEU A 723 -2.84 32.73 -26.52
N PHE A 724 -1.82 32.82 -27.37
CA PHE A 724 -1.66 31.95 -28.54
C PHE A 724 -0.43 31.05 -28.35
N LEU A 725 -0.67 29.74 -28.30
CA LEU A 725 0.33 28.71 -28.11
C LEU A 725 0.42 27.87 -29.38
N LYS A 726 1.60 27.83 -30.03
CA LYS A 726 1.81 27.09 -31.28
C LYS A 726 2.77 25.93 -31.05
N PHE A 727 2.26 24.72 -31.24
CA PHE A 727 3.00 23.46 -31.08
C PHE A 727 2.85 22.59 -32.34
N PRO A 728 3.68 22.81 -33.39
CA PRO A 728 3.50 22.15 -34.69
C PRO A 728 3.48 20.61 -34.64
N VAL A 729 4.20 20.00 -33.68
CA VAL A 729 4.39 18.55 -33.59
C VAL A 729 3.94 17.92 -32.27
N MET A 730 3.23 18.66 -31.41
CA MET A 730 2.81 18.14 -30.10
C MET A 730 1.75 17.07 -30.26
N ALA A 731 2.03 15.89 -29.72
CA ALA A 731 1.16 14.71 -29.75
C ALA A 731 0.32 14.57 -28.47
N THR A 732 0.85 15.02 -27.33
CA THR A 732 0.20 14.89 -26.01
C THR A 732 0.33 16.18 -25.21
N PHE A 733 -0.80 16.63 -24.67
CA PHE A 733 -0.89 17.75 -23.73
C PHE A 733 -1.57 17.29 -22.45
N GLU A 734 -0.93 17.55 -21.31
CA GLU A 734 -1.43 17.24 -19.96
C GLU A 734 -1.37 18.49 -19.08
N ALA A 735 -2.47 18.81 -18.40
CA ALA A 735 -2.51 19.84 -17.38
C ALA A 735 -3.24 19.35 -16.13
N SER A 736 -2.68 19.57 -14.93
CA SER A 736 -3.30 19.16 -13.67
C SER A 736 -3.16 20.24 -12.60
N ASN A 737 -4.24 20.62 -11.92
CA ASN A 737 -4.25 21.69 -10.90
C ASN A 737 -3.67 23.02 -11.41
N CYS A 738 -3.82 23.32 -12.71
CA CYS A 738 -3.33 24.57 -13.27
C CYS A 738 -4.36 25.69 -13.12
N CYS A 739 -3.90 26.92 -12.88
CA CYS A 739 -4.76 28.11 -12.85
C CYS A 739 -4.47 29.02 -14.04
N CYS A 740 -5.49 29.44 -14.77
CA CYS A 740 -5.37 30.47 -15.82
C CYS A 740 -5.65 31.85 -15.21
N PHE A 741 -4.68 32.76 -15.28
CA PHE A 741 -4.76 34.08 -14.64
C PHE A 741 -4.78 35.21 -15.67
N GLU A 742 -5.76 36.12 -15.59
CA GLU A 742 -5.92 37.31 -16.46
C GLU A 742 -6.01 37.03 -17.99
N THR A 743 -6.31 35.79 -18.40
CA THR A 743 -6.44 35.38 -19.80
C THR A 743 -7.88 35.02 -20.18
N GLU A 744 -8.45 35.68 -21.19
CA GLU A 744 -9.81 35.40 -21.66
C GLU A 744 -9.88 34.16 -22.57
N THR A 745 -8.94 34.04 -23.53
CA THR A 745 -8.90 32.90 -24.45
C THR A 745 -7.49 32.32 -24.53
N ILE A 746 -7.34 31.01 -24.37
CA ILE A 746 -6.09 30.27 -24.64
C ILE A 746 -6.30 29.49 -25.94
N MET A 747 -5.57 29.84 -26.99
CA MET A 747 -5.57 29.10 -28.26
C MET A 747 -4.36 28.17 -28.32
N ILE A 748 -4.60 26.86 -28.36
CA ILE A 748 -3.59 25.82 -28.55
C ILE A 748 -3.68 25.37 -30.00
N ASP A 749 -2.72 25.78 -30.82
CA ASP A 749 -2.59 25.35 -32.21
C ASP A 749 -1.60 24.19 -32.30
N SER A 750 -2.13 22.98 -32.43
CA SER A 750 -1.34 21.74 -32.50
C SER A 750 -2.00 20.72 -33.43
N PRO A 751 -1.69 20.74 -34.74
CA PRO A 751 -2.38 19.89 -35.73
C PRO A 751 -2.15 18.39 -35.51
N LEU A 752 -1.04 17.99 -34.87
CA LEU A 752 -0.70 16.59 -34.60
C LEU A 752 -1.13 16.10 -33.20
N LEU A 753 -1.83 16.94 -32.42
CA LEU A 753 -2.27 16.57 -31.07
C LEU A 753 -3.27 15.41 -31.14
N LYS A 754 -2.94 14.31 -30.45
CA LYS A 754 -3.76 13.10 -30.33
C LYS A 754 -4.47 13.01 -28.99
N ILE A 755 -3.78 13.40 -27.91
CA ILE A 755 -4.26 13.24 -26.54
C ILE A 755 -4.25 14.61 -25.85
N PHE A 756 -5.40 14.99 -25.30
CA PHE A 756 -5.56 16.20 -24.51
C PHE A 756 -6.15 15.85 -23.14
N GLU A 757 -5.39 16.10 -22.08
CA GLU A 757 -5.78 15.81 -20.71
C GLU A 757 -5.74 17.06 -19.83
N MET A 758 -6.81 17.29 -19.08
CA MET A 758 -6.93 18.41 -18.14
C MET A 758 -7.65 17.96 -16.87
N PHE A 759 -7.02 18.17 -15.71
CA PHE A 759 -7.56 17.75 -14.42
C PHE A 759 -7.53 18.89 -13.40
N ASN A 760 -8.70 19.21 -12.83
CA ASN A 760 -8.86 20.16 -11.72
C ASN A 760 -8.21 21.53 -11.97
N CYS A 761 -8.30 22.04 -13.20
CA CYS A 761 -7.81 23.37 -13.56
C CYS A 761 -8.86 24.45 -13.27
N SER A 762 -8.42 25.65 -12.88
CA SER A 762 -9.27 26.81 -12.56
C SER A 762 -8.90 28.05 -13.37
N SER A 763 -9.73 29.08 -13.27
CA SER A 763 -9.43 30.42 -13.79
C SER A 763 -9.63 31.45 -12.67
N ASP A 764 -8.59 32.21 -12.32
CA ASP A 764 -8.64 33.26 -11.31
C ASP A 764 -8.59 34.65 -11.97
N LEU A 765 -9.46 35.58 -11.55
CA LEU A 765 -9.50 36.99 -11.99
C LEU A 765 -9.53 37.19 -13.53
N VAL A 766 -10.63 36.78 -14.18
CA VAL A 766 -10.89 37.18 -15.58
C VAL A 766 -11.54 38.58 -15.59
N PRO A 767 -11.01 39.58 -16.33
CA PRO A 767 -11.58 40.93 -16.37
C PRO A 767 -12.90 41.07 -17.15
N ASN A 768 -13.51 39.96 -17.63
CA ASN A 768 -14.69 39.99 -18.47
C ASN A 768 -16.00 39.88 -17.64
N VAL A 769 -17.12 40.31 -18.22
CA VAL A 769 -18.44 40.33 -17.56
C VAL A 769 -18.94 38.92 -17.21
N SER A 770 -18.46 37.87 -17.90
CA SER A 770 -18.87 36.47 -17.68
C SER A 770 -17.99 35.69 -16.70
N GLY A 771 -16.82 36.22 -16.35
CA GLY A 771 -15.71 35.57 -15.67
C GLY A 771 -15.08 34.33 -16.37
N VAL A 772 -15.51 33.89 -17.56
CA VAL A 772 -15.12 32.59 -18.17
C VAL A 772 -13.85 32.69 -19.02
N CYS A 773 -12.87 31.80 -18.79
CA CYS A 773 -11.72 31.54 -19.66
C CYS A 773 -12.07 30.48 -20.72
N THR A 774 -11.83 30.76 -21.99
CA THR A 774 -12.09 29.83 -23.11
C THR A 774 -10.79 29.20 -23.62
N ILE A 775 -10.66 27.88 -23.57
CA ILE A 775 -9.54 27.16 -24.18
C ILE A 775 -10.00 26.62 -25.54
N ARG A 776 -9.39 27.11 -26.60
CA ARG A 776 -9.61 26.66 -27.98
C ARG A 776 -8.45 25.78 -28.40
N VAL A 777 -8.72 24.52 -28.73
CA VAL A 777 -7.71 23.58 -29.18
C VAL A 777 -7.91 23.30 -30.66
N LEU A 778 -6.99 23.78 -31.50
CA LEU A 778 -6.97 23.54 -32.94
C LEU A 778 -6.11 22.29 -33.21
N ALA A 779 -6.76 21.12 -33.22
CA ALA A 779 -6.11 19.83 -33.39
C ALA A 779 -6.91 18.92 -34.34
N SER A 780 -6.43 18.74 -35.57
CA SER A 780 -7.14 17.95 -36.59
C SER A 780 -7.02 16.43 -36.40
N LYS A 781 -6.03 15.97 -35.62
CA LYS A 781 -5.78 14.55 -35.32
C LYS A 781 -6.15 14.14 -33.90
N LEU A 782 -7.02 14.89 -33.23
CA LEU A 782 -7.38 14.63 -31.83
C LEU A 782 -8.14 13.30 -31.71
N GLU A 783 -7.58 12.36 -30.96
CA GLU A 783 -8.14 11.00 -30.78
C GLU A 783 -8.91 10.88 -29.46
N LYS A 784 -8.39 11.51 -28.40
CA LYS A 784 -8.91 11.35 -27.04
C LYS A 784 -8.83 12.65 -26.23
N ILE A 785 -9.90 12.93 -25.51
CA ILE A 785 -9.97 13.99 -24.50
C ILE A 785 -10.26 13.38 -23.14
N ILE A 786 -9.52 13.80 -22.13
CA ILE A 786 -9.83 13.54 -20.72
C ILE A 786 -9.95 14.89 -20.01
N PHE A 787 -11.11 15.16 -19.44
CA PHE A 787 -11.35 16.39 -18.69
C PHE A 787 -11.96 16.05 -17.34
N SER A 788 -11.41 16.60 -16.27
CA SER A 788 -11.99 16.51 -14.92
C SER A 788 -11.95 17.86 -14.23
N GLN A 789 -13.04 18.25 -13.56
CA GLN A 789 -13.13 19.53 -12.84
C GLN A 789 -13.90 19.40 -11.53
N ASP A 790 -13.26 19.83 -10.42
CA ASP A 790 -13.85 19.79 -9.09
C ASP A 790 -14.49 21.13 -8.61
N SER A 791 -14.12 22.27 -9.21
CA SER A 791 -14.55 23.62 -8.76
C SER A 791 -15.54 24.32 -9.72
N SER A 792 -16.39 25.19 -9.17
CA SER A 792 -17.54 25.83 -9.85
C SER A 792 -17.19 27.02 -10.75
N GLU A 793 -15.95 27.14 -11.24
CA GLU A 793 -15.56 28.31 -12.05
C GLU A 793 -14.87 27.96 -13.39
N LYS A 794 -15.58 28.30 -14.49
CA LYS A 794 -15.13 29.24 -15.54
C LYS A 794 -14.07 28.78 -16.57
N ILE A 795 -13.97 27.50 -16.93
CA ILE A 795 -13.25 27.06 -18.15
C ILE A 795 -14.22 26.51 -19.21
N LEU A 796 -14.19 27.06 -20.43
CA LEU A 796 -14.93 26.55 -21.59
C LEU A 796 -13.95 25.96 -22.60
N LEU A 797 -14.11 24.68 -22.95
CA LEU A 797 -13.30 24.03 -23.97
C LEU A 797 -13.98 24.13 -25.34
N SER A 798 -13.21 24.29 -26.42
CA SER A 798 -13.71 24.20 -27.80
C SER A 798 -12.72 23.49 -28.70
N PHE A 799 -13.25 22.60 -29.54
CA PHE A 799 -12.48 21.68 -30.39
C PHE A 799 -13.03 21.69 -31.83
N PRO A 800 -12.22 21.33 -32.84
CA PRO A 800 -12.70 21.08 -34.19
C PRO A 800 -13.70 19.91 -34.25
N PRO A 801 -14.52 19.83 -35.30
CA PRO A 801 -15.69 18.94 -35.38
C PRO A 801 -15.39 17.43 -35.51
N SER A 802 -14.13 17.01 -35.66
CA SER A 802 -13.76 15.59 -35.76
C SER A 802 -13.12 15.10 -34.46
N LEU A 803 -13.91 14.52 -33.56
CA LEU A 803 -13.42 13.96 -32.29
C LEU A 803 -13.99 12.54 -32.10
N PRO A 804 -13.18 11.46 -32.01
CA PRO A 804 -13.69 10.12 -31.88
C PRO A 804 -14.13 9.78 -30.45
N SER A 805 -13.38 10.22 -29.43
CA SER A 805 -13.67 9.85 -28.03
C SER A 805 -13.42 10.99 -27.01
N ALA A 806 -14.26 11.06 -25.98
CA ALA A 806 -14.11 11.97 -24.84
C ALA A 806 -14.49 11.30 -23.52
N TYR A 807 -13.73 11.57 -22.46
CA TYR A 807 -14.04 11.26 -21.06
C TYR A 807 -14.15 12.56 -20.27
N LEU A 808 -15.27 12.77 -19.60
CA LEU A 808 -15.59 13.98 -18.85
C LEU A 808 -16.00 13.59 -17.42
N ALA A 809 -15.32 14.10 -16.39
CA ALA A 809 -15.69 13.94 -14.98
C ALA A 809 -15.96 15.29 -14.32
N LEU A 810 -17.23 15.54 -14.00
CA LEU A 810 -17.76 16.87 -13.70
C LEU A 810 -18.38 16.86 -12.29
N SER A 811 -17.92 17.74 -11.40
CA SER A 811 -18.47 17.82 -10.04
C SER A 811 -18.99 19.19 -9.58
N ALA A 812 -19.06 20.18 -10.47
CA ALA A 812 -19.53 21.52 -10.14
C ALA A 812 -20.39 22.13 -11.27
N GLN A 813 -21.23 23.11 -10.95
CA GLN A 813 -22.22 23.70 -11.88
C GLN A 813 -21.56 24.16 -13.19
N LEU A 814 -21.98 23.55 -14.30
CA LEU A 814 -21.40 23.79 -15.62
C LEU A 814 -21.97 25.06 -16.26
N PRO A 815 -21.18 25.77 -17.09
CA PRO A 815 -21.74 26.71 -18.04
C PRO A 815 -22.80 26.01 -18.90
N GLN A 816 -23.96 26.67 -19.14
CA GLN A 816 -25.09 26.09 -19.90
C GLN A 816 -24.68 25.46 -21.24
N LYS A 817 -23.62 25.98 -21.87
CA LYS A 817 -23.16 25.55 -23.19
C LYS A 817 -21.95 24.61 -23.20
N PHE A 818 -21.45 24.14 -22.04
CA PHE A 818 -20.21 23.34 -21.98
C PHE A 818 -20.30 22.04 -22.81
N LEU A 819 -21.42 21.32 -22.71
CA LEU A 819 -21.62 20.08 -23.46
C LEU A 819 -21.72 20.29 -24.98
N HIS A 820 -22.03 21.52 -25.46
CA HIS A 820 -22.12 21.80 -26.89
C HIS A 820 -20.79 21.56 -27.62
N SER A 821 -19.67 21.72 -26.90
CA SER A 821 -18.32 21.49 -27.41
C SER A 821 -18.01 20.02 -27.71
N PHE A 822 -18.84 19.10 -27.25
CA PHE A 822 -18.65 17.65 -27.41
C PHE A 822 -19.73 17.01 -28.29
N THR A 823 -20.56 17.80 -28.99
CA THR A 823 -21.67 17.30 -29.82
C THR A 823 -21.26 16.41 -31.00
N CYS A 824 -19.99 16.45 -31.38
CA CYS A 824 -19.45 15.70 -32.52
C CYS A 824 -18.79 14.36 -32.14
N VAL A 825 -18.76 13.98 -30.86
CA VAL A 825 -18.10 12.74 -30.40
C VAL A 825 -18.84 11.47 -30.82
N LYS A 826 -18.10 10.40 -31.13
CA LYS A 826 -18.66 9.05 -31.33
C LYS A 826 -18.79 8.26 -30.02
N SER A 827 -17.84 8.46 -29.11
CA SER A 827 -17.80 7.81 -27.80
C SER A 827 -17.68 8.87 -26.69
N LEU A 828 -18.61 8.88 -25.74
CA LEU A 828 -18.60 9.80 -24.60
C LEU A 828 -18.71 9.02 -23.30
N ALA A 829 -17.76 9.20 -22.41
CA ALA A 829 -17.88 8.81 -21.01
C ALA A 829 -18.10 10.07 -20.16
N LEU A 830 -19.13 10.06 -19.33
CA LEU A 830 -19.58 11.21 -18.56
C LEU A 830 -19.83 10.81 -17.11
N GLU A 831 -19.05 11.36 -16.21
CA GLU A 831 -19.18 11.24 -14.77
C GLU A 831 -19.73 12.54 -14.18
N LEU A 832 -20.85 12.46 -13.46
CA LEU A 832 -21.64 13.58 -12.96
C LEU A 832 -21.87 13.42 -11.45
N ARG A 833 -21.33 14.33 -10.63
CA ARG A 833 -21.56 14.31 -9.17
C ARG A 833 -22.92 14.89 -8.76
N LYS A 834 -23.26 14.62 -7.49
CA LYS A 834 -24.59 14.65 -6.87
C LYS A 834 -25.31 16.01 -6.85
N ASP A 835 -24.61 17.11 -7.07
CA ASP A 835 -25.10 18.48 -6.88
C ASP A 835 -25.22 19.26 -8.21
N LEU A 836 -25.04 18.58 -9.35
CA LEU A 836 -25.03 19.23 -10.66
C LEU A 836 -26.45 19.42 -11.25
N GLU A 837 -26.83 20.66 -11.54
CA GLU A 837 -28.03 20.96 -12.33
C GLU A 837 -27.68 21.16 -13.81
N LEU A 838 -28.11 20.23 -14.66
CA LEU A 838 -28.08 20.40 -16.12
C LEU A 838 -29.43 20.98 -16.59
N THR A 839 -29.41 22.22 -17.09
CA THR A 839 -30.61 22.90 -17.61
C THR A 839 -30.93 22.49 -19.05
N GLU A 840 -29.90 22.26 -19.89
CA GLU A 840 -30.06 21.88 -21.30
C GLU A 840 -29.02 20.81 -21.71
N VAL A 841 -29.46 19.80 -22.46
CA VAL A 841 -28.59 18.74 -23.02
C VAL A 841 -28.56 18.88 -24.54
N PRO A 842 -27.41 19.16 -25.18
CA PRO A 842 -27.33 19.39 -26.61
C PRO A 842 -27.52 18.09 -27.41
N ILE A 843 -27.95 18.21 -28.66
CA ILE A 843 -28.11 17.07 -29.56
C ILE A 843 -26.73 16.56 -30.02
N PHE A 844 -26.40 15.32 -29.65
CA PHE A 844 -25.19 14.61 -30.07
C PHE A 844 -25.44 13.82 -31.37
N LYS A 845 -25.20 14.46 -32.51
CA LYS A 845 -25.54 13.91 -33.84
C LYS A 845 -24.77 12.64 -34.24
N HIS A 846 -23.61 12.40 -33.61
CA HIS A 846 -22.68 11.33 -33.99
C HIS A 846 -22.40 10.32 -32.88
N LEU A 847 -23.04 10.47 -31.70
CA LEU A 847 -22.75 9.64 -30.55
C LEU A 847 -23.32 8.23 -30.72
N VAL A 848 -22.44 7.24 -30.69
CA VAL A 848 -22.74 5.80 -30.82
C VAL A 848 -22.60 5.09 -29.48
N TYR A 849 -21.60 5.48 -28.68
CA TYR A 849 -21.32 4.91 -27.36
C TYR A 849 -21.43 5.98 -26.27
N LEU A 850 -22.28 5.75 -25.28
CA LEU A 850 -22.43 6.62 -24.11
C LEU A 850 -22.19 5.82 -22.84
N HIS A 851 -21.23 6.24 -22.03
CA HIS A 851 -20.97 5.71 -20.69
C HIS A 851 -21.32 6.76 -19.64
N LEU A 852 -22.27 6.47 -18.76
CA LEU A 852 -22.77 7.37 -17.72
C LEU A 852 -22.39 6.87 -16.33
N ILE A 853 -21.76 7.73 -15.54
CA ILE A 853 -21.50 7.54 -14.12
C ILE A 853 -22.25 8.66 -13.39
N TYR A 854 -23.43 8.40 -12.81
CA TYR A 854 -24.37 9.48 -12.41
C TYR A 854 -25.25 9.15 -11.19
N ASP A 855 -25.49 10.14 -10.32
CA ASP A 855 -26.49 10.08 -9.23
C ASP A 855 -27.90 10.52 -9.73
N MET A 856 -28.72 9.55 -10.15
CA MET A 856 -30.13 9.70 -10.58
C MET A 856 -31.11 10.15 -9.47
N ARG A 857 -30.89 11.30 -8.85
CA ARG A 857 -31.98 11.96 -8.07
C ARG A 857 -33.01 12.64 -8.97
N ARG A 858 -32.70 12.80 -10.26
CA ARG A 858 -33.46 13.58 -11.25
C ARG A 858 -33.53 12.83 -12.58
N ASP A 859 -34.59 12.05 -12.77
CA ASP A 859 -34.81 11.18 -13.95
C ASP A 859 -34.94 11.94 -15.28
N TYR A 860 -35.27 13.23 -15.24
CA TYR A 860 -35.39 14.07 -16.43
C TYR A 860 -34.06 14.20 -17.18
N ILE A 861 -32.92 14.21 -16.48
CA ILE A 861 -31.59 14.37 -17.11
C ILE A 861 -31.26 13.15 -17.98
N PHE A 862 -31.50 11.94 -17.45
CA PHE A 862 -31.29 10.69 -18.19
C PHE A 862 -32.14 10.63 -19.46
N ARG A 863 -33.43 10.97 -19.36
CA ARG A 863 -34.32 11.06 -20.53
C ARG A 863 -33.87 12.13 -21.53
N SER A 864 -33.37 13.27 -21.06
CA SER A 864 -32.83 14.31 -21.94
C SER A 864 -31.61 13.82 -22.72
N PHE A 865 -30.69 13.07 -22.09
CA PHE A 865 -29.57 12.44 -22.81
C PHE A 865 -30.05 11.45 -23.87
N LEU A 866 -31.01 10.58 -23.55
CA LEU A 866 -31.55 9.63 -24.53
C LEU A 866 -32.22 10.36 -25.71
N LYS A 867 -33.07 11.37 -25.44
CA LYS A 867 -33.69 12.19 -26.51
C LYS A 867 -32.65 12.91 -27.38
N SER A 868 -31.57 13.36 -26.78
CA SER A 868 -30.51 14.11 -27.45
C SER A 868 -29.45 13.23 -28.13
N THR A 869 -29.61 11.90 -28.15
CA THR A 869 -28.61 10.96 -28.71
C THR A 869 -29.23 10.05 -29.78
N PRO A 870 -29.58 10.59 -30.97
CA PRO A 870 -30.36 9.88 -31.98
C PRO A 870 -29.64 8.73 -32.68
N LYS A 871 -28.35 8.47 -32.43
CA LYS A 871 -27.57 7.37 -33.02
C LYS A 871 -26.96 6.41 -31.99
N LEU A 872 -27.47 6.43 -30.76
CA LEU A 872 -26.92 5.68 -29.65
C LEU A 872 -27.14 4.16 -29.85
N GLU A 873 -26.06 3.42 -30.12
CA GLU A 873 -26.11 1.95 -30.28
C GLU A 873 -25.76 1.23 -28.98
N MET A 874 -24.89 1.81 -28.14
CA MET A 874 -24.47 1.22 -26.87
C MET A 874 -24.54 2.23 -25.73
N LEU A 875 -25.30 1.88 -24.69
CA LEU A 875 -25.42 2.63 -23.45
C LEU A 875 -24.80 1.84 -22.31
N SER A 876 -23.86 2.45 -21.60
CA SER A 876 -23.23 1.89 -20.40
C SER A 876 -23.49 2.76 -19.19
N ILE A 877 -23.85 2.19 -18.03
CA ILE A 877 -24.18 2.93 -16.81
C ILE A 877 -23.45 2.29 -15.62
N CYS A 878 -22.69 3.06 -14.82
CA CYS A 878 -21.85 2.51 -13.72
C CYS A 878 -22.45 2.56 -12.32
N GLU A 879 -23.26 3.57 -12.00
CA GLU A 879 -23.89 3.71 -10.68
C GLU A 879 -25.26 4.37 -10.82
N LEU A 880 -26.24 3.93 -10.02
CA LEU A 880 -27.51 4.62 -9.80
C LEU A 880 -27.73 4.76 -8.27
N PRO A 881 -28.41 5.81 -7.80
CA PRO A 881 -28.46 6.16 -6.39
C PRO A 881 -29.47 5.34 -5.58
N SER A 882 -29.31 5.49 -4.27
CA SER A 882 -29.91 4.66 -3.21
C SER A 882 -31.20 5.21 -2.60
N ARG A 883 -31.72 6.38 -3.03
CA ARG A 883 -32.97 6.94 -2.49
C ARG A 883 -34.07 7.03 -3.57
N PRO A 884 -35.26 6.48 -3.32
CA PRO A 884 -36.41 6.69 -4.20
C PRO A 884 -37.04 8.07 -3.95
N SER A 885 -37.37 8.81 -5.01
CA SER A 885 -38.61 9.58 -5.03
C SER A 885 -39.66 8.68 -5.68
N SER A 886 -40.69 8.31 -4.95
CA SER A 886 -41.74 7.38 -5.42
C SER A 886 -42.55 7.93 -6.60
N GLU A 887 -42.55 9.25 -6.81
CA GLU A 887 -43.33 9.92 -7.86
C GLU A 887 -42.71 9.84 -9.26
N SER A 888 -41.41 9.58 -9.41
CA SER A 888 -40.70 9.69 -10.71
C SER A 888 -40.73 8.43 -11.59
N LEU A 889 -40.98 7.27 -10.98
CA LEU A 889 -40.79 5.94 -11.57
C LEU A 889 -41.98 5.43 -12.41
N GLU A 890 -43.21 5.72 -12.02
CA GLU A 890 -44.41 5.37 -12.81
C GLU A 890 -44.53 6.27 -14.06
N GLU A 891 -44.16 7.55 -13.95
CA GLU A 891 -44.14 8.48 -15.08
C GLU A 891 -43.21 8.05 -16.21
N LEU A 892 -42.09 7.40 -15.86
CA LEU A 892 -41.11 6.88 -16.82
C LEU A 892 -41.68 5.74 -17.68
N ARG A 893 -42.69 5.01 -17.20
CA ARG A 893 -43.37 3.96 -17.99
C ARG A 893 -44.49 4.50 -18.87
N LEU A 894 -45.19 5.54 -18.39
CA LEU A 894 -46.34 6.15 -19.09
C LEU A 894 -45.93 6.99 -20.31
N LYS A 895 -44.71 7.56 -20.32
CA LYS A 895 -44.22 8.43 -21.40
C LYS A 895 -43.58 7.63 -22.55
N PRO A 896 -43.82 7.98 -23.83
CA PRO A 896 -43.27 7.28 -24.99
C PRO A 896 -41.74 7.21 -24.96
N ALA A 897 -41.19 6.13 -25.51
CA ALA A 897 -39.75 5.91 -25.58
C ALA A 897 -39.10 6.77 -26.67
N PRO A 898 -37.92 7.36 -26.42
CA PRO A 898 -37.15 8.02 -27.47
C PRO A 898 -36.81 7.04 -28.62
N ASP A 899 -36.74 7.55 -29.85
CA ASP A 899 -36.46 6.72 -31.03
C ASP A 899 -35.15 5.95 -30.91
N CYS A 900 -34.11 6.53 -30.28
CA CYS A 900 -32.85 5.84 -30.06
C CYS A 900 -33.00 4.56 -29.24
N VAL A 901 -33.87 4.55 -28.22
CA VAL A 901 -34.17 3.36 -27.42
C VAL A 901 -35.02 2.39 -28.23
N ARG A 902 -36.02 2.88 -28.97
CA ARG A 902 -36.94 2.02 -29.71
C ARG A 902 -36.27 1.27 -30.85
N THR A 903 -35.53 1.98 -31.71
CA THR A 903 -35.12 1.47 -33.03
C THR A 903 -33.61 1.34 -33.25
N ILE A 904 -32.76 1.79 -32.32
CA ILE A 904 -31.30 1.86 -32.56
C ILE A 904 -30.48 1.15 -31.47
N LEU A 905 -30.86 1.25 -30.19
CA LEU A 905 -30.07 0.75 -29.07
C LEU A 905 -29.91 -0.79 -29.14
N ARG A 906 -28.67 -1.25 -29.33
CA ARG A 906 -28.31 -2.68 -29.46
C ARG A 906 -27.77 -3.28 -28.18
N VAL A 907 -27.00 -2.50 -27.41
CA VAL A 907 -26.32 -2.99 -26.21
C VAL A 907 -26.60 -2.08 -25.02
N LEU A 908 -27.09 -2.66 -23.92
CA LEU A 908 -27.19 -2.01 -22.62
C LEU A 908 -26.21 -2.67 -21.66
N GLN A 909 -25.27 -1.92 -21.10
CA GLN A 909 -24.36 -2.41 -20.05
C GLN A 909 -24.62 -1.67 -18.74
N ILE A 910 -25.06 -2.34 -17.69
CA ILE A 910 -25.13 -1.76 -16.34
C ILE A 910 -24.03 -2.38 -15.49
N ARG A 911 -23.03 -1.56 -15.12
CA ARG A 911 -21.98 -1.94 -14.19
C ARG A 911 -22.42 -1.63 -12.76
N ASN A 912 -21.85 -2.37 -11.80
CA ASN A 912 -22.27 -2.39 -10.40
C ASN A 912 -23.78 -2.53 -10.21
N PHE A 913 -24.39 -3.49 -10.92
CA PHE A 913 -25.84 -3.72 -10.85
C PHE A 913 -26.25 -4.26 -9.47
N ASP A 914 -27.00 -3.46 -8.70
CA ASP A 914 -27.53 -3.78 -7.38
C ASP A 914 -29.02 -4.12 -7.45
N THR A 915 -29.32 -5.38 -7.12
CA THR A 915 -30.67 -5.95 -7.09
C THR A 915 -31.61 -5.29 -6.09
N ASN A 916 -31.06 -4.57 -5.11
CA ASN A 916 -31.86 -3.85 -4.11
C ASN A 916 -32.23 -2.43 -4.55
N LYS A 917 -31.67 -1.94 -5.67
CA LYS A 917 -31.95 -0.59 -6.19
C LYS A 917 -33.08 -0.63 -7.22
N LEU A 918 -34.28 -0.29 -6.75
CA LEU A 918 -35.50 -0.13 -7.57
C LEU A 918 -35.28 0.68 -8.87
N GLN A 919 -34.42 1.70 -8.84
CA GLN A 919 -34.11 2.53 -10.01
C GLN A 919 -33.40 1.76 -11.12
N GLN A 920 -32.45 0.89 -10.77
CA GLN A 920 -31.71 0.08 -11.76
C GLN A 920 -32.64 -0.92 -12.44
N HIS A 921 -33.52 -1.55 -11.66
CA HIS A 921 -34.56 -2.44 -12.16
C HIS A 921 -35.54 -1.71 -13.08
N SER A 922 -35.89 -0.47 -12.78
CA SER A 922 -36.81 0.32 -13.59
C SER A 922 -36.21 0.76 -14.92
N VAL A 923 -34.96 1.24 -14.93
CA VAL A 923 -34.25 1.56 -16.18
C VAL A 923 -34.04 0.31 -17.04
N LEU A 924 -33.60 -0.79 -16.42
CA LEU A 924 -33.45 -2.08 -17.09
C LEU A 924 -34.77 -2.55 -17.70
N ARG A 925 -35.85 -2.57 -16.91
CA ARG A 925 -37.18 -2.99 -17.37
C ARG A 925 -37.73 -2.06 -18.45
N TYR A 926 -37.55 -0.76 -18.32
CA TYR A 926 -37.95 0.22 -19.34
C TYR A 926 -37.26 -0.02 -20.68
N VAL A 927 -35.94 -0.23 -20.69
CA VAL A 927 -35.19 -0.52 -21.92
C VAL A 927 -35.59 -1.87 -22.49
N MET A 928 -35.70 -2.92 -21.67
CA MET A 928 -36.12 -4.24 -22.13
C MET A 928 -37.53 -4.23 -22.74
N GLU A 929 -38.47 -3.47 -22.15
CA GLU A 929 -39.85 -3.38 -22.61
C GLU A 929 -40.01 -2.53 -23.89
N LYS A 930 -39.13 -1.54 -24.12
CA LYS A 930 -39.31 -0.55 -25.21
C LYS A 930 -38.31 -0.66 -26.36
N ALA A 931 -37.19 -1.38 -26.20
CA ALA A 931 -36.17 -1.49 -27.24
C ALA A 931 -36.41 -2.69 -28.17
N GLU A 932 -36.84 -2.42 -29.40
CA GLU A 932 -37.24 -3.44 -30.38
C GLU A 932 -36.03 -4.17 -31.01
N VAL A 933 -34.88 -3.49 -31.11
CA VAL A 933 -33.66 -4.00 -31.74
C VAL A 933 -32.54 -4.38 -30.76
N LEU A 934 -32.86 -4.47 -29.46
CA LEU A 934 -31.90 -4.78 -28.40
C LEU A 934 -31.30 -6.18 -28.59
N GLY A 935 -29.98 -6.27 -28.79
CA GLY A 935 -29.28 -7.54 -28.96
C GLY A 935 -28.72 -8.10 -27.66
N SER A 936 -28.17 -7.26 -26.79
CA SER A 936 -27.49 -7.71 -25.57
C SER A 936 -27.68 -6.77 -24.39
N VAL A 937 -27.91 -7.35 -23.22
CA VAL A 937 -27.91 -6.67 -21.93
C VAL A 937 -26.80 -7.28 -21.09
N ILE A 938 -25.88 -6.46 -20.60
CA ILE A 938 -24.73 -6.90 -19.80
C ILE A 938 -24.87 -6.29 -18.42
N LEU A 939 -25.12 -7.11 -17.40
CA LEU A 939 -25.22 -6.67 -16.02
C LEU A 939 -23.97 -7.16 -15.28
N SER A 940 -23.05 -6.25 -14.98
CA SER A 940 -21.86 -6.60 -14.21
C SER A 940 -22.04 -6.19 -12.75
N LYS A 941 -21.85 -7.11 -11.80
CA LYS A 941 -22.00 -6.85 -10.36
C LYS A 941 -20.69 -7.21 -9.64
N PRO A 942 -20.24 -6.44 -8.63
CA PRO A 942 -19.03 -6.79 -7.87
C PRO A 942 -19.15 -8.12 -7.11
N VAL A 943 -20.37 -8.61 -6.88
CA VAL A 943 -20.74 -9.87 -6.20
C VAL A 943 -21.69 -10.68 -7.10
N SER A 944 -21.71 -12.01 -7.00
CA SER A 944 -22.62 -12.85 -7.78
C SER A 944 -24.10 -12.52 -7.53
N MET A 945 -24.89 -12.42 -8.60
CA MET A 945 -26.34 -12.21 -8.50
C MET A 945 -27.08 -13.51 -8.18
N THR A 946 -28.05 -13.48 -7.27
CA THR A 946 -28.83 -14.66 -6.88
C THR A 946 -29.66 -15.19 -8.05
N GLU A 947 -29.88 -16.51 -8.11
CA GLU A 947 -30.70 -17.14 -9.17
C GLU A 947 -32.14 -16.60 -9.18
N LYS A 948 -32.70 -16.26 -8.01
CA LYS A 948 -34.01 -15.60 -7.90
C LYS A 948 -34.02 -14.22 -8.57
N ALA A 949 -32.97 -13.42 -8.40
CA ALA A 949 -32.87 -12.11 -9.03
C ALA A 949 -32.61 -12.23 -10.54
N LYS A 950 -31.79 -13.20 -10.98
CA LYS A 950 -31.61 -13.52 -12.40
C LYS A 950 -32.94 -13.93 -13.04
N ALA A 951 -33.69 -14.84 -12.41
CA ALA A 951 -35.01 -15.27 -12.88
C ALA A 951 -36.00 -14.09 -12.97
N GLN A 952 -36.02 -13.21 -11.98
CA GLN A 952 -36.85 -12.01 -11.98
C GLN A 952 -36.49 -11.04 -13.13
N ILE A 953 -35.20 -10.88 -13.43
CA ILE A 953 -34.74 -10.03 -14.54
C ILE A 953 -35.07 -10.67 -15.89
N LEU A 954 -34.88 -11.99 -16.01
CA LEU A 954 -35.21 -12.74 -17.22
C LEU A 954 -36.72 -12.75 -17.50
N SER A 955 -37.57 -12.62 -16.47
CA SER A 955 -39.03 -12.51 -16.62
C SER A 955 -39.52 -11.11 -17.05
N TYR A 956 -38.64 -10.13 -17.23
CA TYR A 956 -39.06 -8.81 -17.70
C TYR A 956 -39.59 -8.85 -19.13
N PRO A 957 -40.63 -8.06 -19.47
CA PRO A 957 -41.11 -7.96 -20.84
C PRO A 957 -39.97 -7.54 -21.76
N LYS A 958 -39.81 -8.26 -22.88
CA LYS A 958 -38.80 -7.97 -23.90
C LYS A 958 -39.51 -7.57 -25.20
N ALA A 959 -39.31 -6.33 -25.67
CA ALA A 959 -39.73 -5.94 -27.02
C ALA A 959 -38.92 -6.67 -28.09
N SER A 960 -37.63 -6.95 -27.82
CA SER A 960 -36.80 -7.80 -28.67
C SER A 960 -36.70 -9.21 -28.11
N PRO A 961 -37.35 -10.22 -28.72
CA PRO A 961 -37.36 -11.58 -28.19
C PRO A 961 -35.98 -12.24 -28.19
N ASN A 962 -35.07 -11.79 -29.05
CA ASN A 962 -33.71 -12.33 -29.20
C ASN A 962 -32.67 -11.65 -28.28
N ALA A 963 -33.08 -10.69 -27.44
CA ALA A 963 -32.17 -10.00 -26.53
C ALA A 963 -31.59 -10.96 -25.47
N SER A 964 -30.27 -11.18 -25.54
CA SER A 964 -29.52 -11.99 -24.57
C SER A 964 -29.15 -11.17 -23.34
N VAL A 965 -29.31 -11.74 -22.14
CA VAL A 965 -28.93 -11.09 -20.88
C VAL A 965 -27.72 -11.82 -20.31
N PHE A 966 -26.59 -11.13 -20.22
CA PHE A 966 -25.33 -11.61 -19.66
C PHE A 966 -25.17 -11.06 -18.25
N PHE A 967 -24.85 -11.93 -17.31
CA PHE A 967 -24.55 -11.57 -15.93
C PHE A 967 -23.05 -11.78 -15.71
N LEU A 968 -22.30 -10.69 -15.51
CA LEU A 968 -20.84 -10.66 -15.40
C LEU A 968 -20.36 -10.39 -13.96
#